data_AF-A0A836BVX7-F1
#
_entry.id   AF-A0A836BVX7-F1
#
_cell.length_a   1.000
_cell.length_b   1.000
_cell.length_c   1.000
_cell.angle_alpha   90.00
_cell.angle_beta   90.00
_cell.angle_gamma   90.00
#
_symmetry.space_group_name_H-M   'P 1'
#
loop_
_entity.id
_entity.type
_entity.pdbx_description
1 polymer ?
#
loop_
_entity_poly.entity_id
_entity_poly.type
_entity_poly.pdbx_seq_one_letter_code
_entity_poly.pdbx_strand_id
1 'polypeptide(L)'
;MGVDKELAGASLSVVSSFWRDFDLEGMRTKLDEIGLKVAEHQEESMQNRRKLAESTRDFKKNNEAVSKTVGPLLKHYQEEIDRLTKRAKHGETAYLDLYQKLYEAPDPAPALALAFEHASRATELEATCKKLSTELAEYKAESAQIKNQDLTVRKLEEKVRALEAHVEEKDKELVEVRNRAVAEADAARVAAMQSRESELEAMLSQAQANLMAMQKLYTGVENQLFAMQSQSEEERTGRQAELELASAELERAQERLTALEREKNKLISKLQNPPPSAAVSGRGASGGGAPAAPSLEETLRQELGVQRELASRLRSELAAVRSEAEREREMLETRLEGLRATLTATEEHAAALEQELAARPTQSQLEDLRSQLRVLQAIGYNSLEVEDDADTGGRRGAGAGSADGSGGQAGAGAGAAGSLEAMLLSKNRHLEHEVTMMKLKVVDVRQEADAALAHAAELEAQLAEQVSLVKQLEEDLLASRTSEGRGGGMGGSASTPNVSGLVPTASGDVDDGDASMVRVLCAQRDRFRARVHDLEEELGRLKAELAATKSAAAAAKADNIALVERLRYVHSRTGPGGGGGGGGKSGDVEAGAEAERRYGRMYDEAVNPFKEFKDQQKERQKTAMGFVDKAMYMLSQLVYGNSAARMFAFVYLAAMHALVFASLLRMTHHSSHQLYEHTQDILDDRHDTTAAMHHEEDMAGALTGNALQSKLP
;
A
#
# COMPACT_ATOMS: atom_id res chain seq x y z
N MET A 1 23.35 -53.11 35.62
CA MET A 1 21.94 -53.50 35.38
C MET A 1 21.57 -53.61 33.91
N GLY A 2 21.84 -52.62 33.04
CA GLY A 2 21.57 -52.77 31.59
C GLY A 2 22.50 -53.77 30.89
N VAL A 3 23.80 -53.64 31.12
CA VAL A 3 24.85 -54.50 30.53
C VAL A 3 24.73 -55.96 30.99
N ASP A 4 24.40 -56.18 32.27
CA ASP A 4 24.22 -57.53 32.82
C ASP A 4 23.00 -58.26 32.22
N LYS A 5 21.95 -57.51 31.82
CA LYS A 5 20.73 -58.04 31.20
C LYS A 5 20.94 -58.40 29.73
N GLU A 6 21.70 -57.59 28.98
CA GLU A 6 22.06 -57.93 27.59
C GLU A 6 22.98 -59.15 27.53
N LEU A 7 23.95 -59.26 28.45
CA LEU A 7 24.76 -60.47 28.59
C LEU A 7 23.90 -61.69 28.95
N ALA A 8 22.89 -61.54 29.82
CA ALA A 8 21.98 -62.61 30.18
C ALA A 8 21.09 -63.05 29.01
N GLY A 9 20.60 -62.09 28.20
CA GLY A 9 19.82 -62.38 26.98
C GLY A 9 20.63 -63.07 25.89
N ALA A 10 21.88 -62.63 25.67
CA ALA A 10 22.81 -63.28 24.75
C ALA A 10 23.18 -64.69 25.23
N SER A 11 23.41 -64.88 26.53
CA SER A 11 23.69 -66.19 27.13
C SER A 11 22.49 -67.13 27.02
N LEU A 12 21.28 -66.63 27.25
CA LEU A 12 20.04 -67.42 27.12
C LEU A 12 19.78 -67.83 25.66
N SER A 13 20.07 -66.95 24.71
CA SER A 13 19.97 -67.24 23.28
C SER A 13 20.89 -68.39 22.87
N VAL A 14 22.16 -68.34 23.27
CA VAL A 14 23.17 -69.38 22.99
C VAL A 14 22.79 -70.72 23.62
N VAL A 15 22.33 -70.71 24.88
CA VAL A 15 21.92 -71.94 25.58
C VAL A 15 20.64 -72.52 24.96
N SER A 16 19.68 -71.68 24.59
CA SER A 16 18.45 -72.10 23.92
C SER A 16 18.73 -72.72 22.54
N SER A 17 19.62 -72.11 21.75
CA SER A 17 20.04 -72.70 20.46
C SER A 17 20.74 -74.03 20.64
N PHE A 18 21.64 -74.16 21.63
CA PHE A 18 22.37 -75.41 21.87
C PHE A 18 21.42 -76.57 22.19
N TRP A 19 20.48 -76.38 23.11
CA TRP A 19 19.55 -77.46 23.51
C TRP A 19 18.54 -77.82 22.42
N ARG A 20 18.13 -76.84 21.60
CA ARG A 20 17.33 -77.09 20.42
C ARG A 20 18.08 -77.93 19.39
N ASP A 21 19.34 -77.58 19.14
CA ASP A 21 20.17 -78.27 18.13
C ASP A 21 20.66 -79.64 18.65
N PHE A 22 20.83 -79.79 19.96
CA PHE A 22 21.15 -81.06 20.61
C PHE A 22 20.01 -82.09 20.47
N ASP A 23 18.76 -81.64 20.37
CA ASP A 23 17.56 -82.46 20.15
C ASP A 23 17.53 -83.68 21.10
N LEU A 24 17.33 -83.40 22.39
CA LEU A 24 17.36 -84.45 23.42
C LEU A 24 16.34 -85.56 23.13
N GLU A 25 15.16 -85.22 22.61
CA GLU A 25 14.12 -86.17 22.25
C GLU A 25 14.56 -87.11 21.11
N GLY A 26 15.14 -86.57 20.04
CA GLY A 26 15.75 -87.36 18.99
C GLY A 26 16.94 -88.19 19.48
N MET A 27 17.75 -87.66 20.41
CA MET A 27 18.91 -88.35 20.96
C MET A 27 18.53 -89.52 21.88
N ARG A 28 17.40 -89.44 22.61
CA ARG A 28 16.89 -90.56 23.43
C ARG A 28 16.69 -91.82 22.60
N THR A 29 16.10 -91.72 21.42
CA THR A 29 15.89 -92.89 20.54
C THR A 29 17.19 -93.58 20.14
N LYS A 30 18.25 -92.80 19.85
CA LYS A 30 19.57 -93.32 19.51
C LYS A 30 20.24 -93.97 20.73
N LEU A 31 20.11 -93.36 21.90
CA LEU A 31 20.66 -93.89 23.14
C LEU A 31 19.96 -95.19 23.58
N ASP A 32 18.65 -95.31 23.34
CA ASP A 32 17.88 -96.54 23.55
C ASP A 32 18.40 -97.67 22.67
N GLU A 33 18.62 -97.40 21.37
CA GLU A 33 19.14 -98.40 20.43
C GLU A 33 20.53 -98.90 20.86
N ILE A 34 21.39 -98.00 21.32
CA ILE A 34 22.72 -98.35 21.84
C ILE A 34 22.58 -99.12 23.16
N GLY A 35 21.67 -98.73 24.06
CA GLY A 35 21.40 -99.42 25.32
C GLY A 35 20.93 -100.85 25.11
N LEU A 36 20.05 -101.08 24.13
CA LEU A 36 19.60 -102.42 23.74
C LEU A 36 20.76 -103.27 23.21
N LYS A 37 21.59 -102.74 22.31
CA LYS A 37 22.78 -103.46 21.80
C LYS A 37 23.78 -103.78 22.91
N VAL A 38 23.95 -102.88 23.88
CA VAL A 38 24.80 -103.14 25.06
C VAL A 38 24.25 -104.29 25.89
N ALA A 39 22.93 -104.35 26.11
CA ALA A 39 22.29 -105.45 26.81
C ALA A 39 22.44 -106.79 26.06
N GLU A 40 22.24 -106.79 24.74
CA GLU A 40 22.46 -107.97 23.87
C GLU A 40 23.91 -108.46 23.96
N HIS A 41 24.88 -107.57 23.79
CA HIS A 41 26.31 -107.93 23.89
C HIS A 41 26.68 -108.45 25.28
N GLN A 42 26.07 -107.92 26.34
CA GLN A 42 26.29 -108.39 27.70
C GLN A 42 25.75 -109.81 27.88
N GLU A 43 24.58 -110.13 27.33
CA GLU A 43 24.01 -111.49 27.35
C GLU A 43 24.87 -112.45 26.53
N GLU A 44 25.23 -112.10 25.30
CA GLU A 44 26.08 -112.91 24.41
C GLU A 44 27.44 -113.19 25.04
N SER A 45 28.08 -112.18 25.63
CA SER A 45 29.37 -112.32 26.34
C SER A 45 29.26 -113.28 27.51
N MET A 46 28.18 -113.20 28.29
CA MET A 46 27.91 -114.10 29.41
C MET A 46 27.67 -115.55 28.94
N GLN A 47 26.91 -115.75 27.86
CA GLN A 47 26.68 -117.08 27.28
C GLN A 47 27.98 -117.68 26.68
N ASN A 48 28.74 -116.89 25.93
CA ASN A 48 30.00 -117.31 25.31
C ASN A 48 31.06 -117.65 26.36
N ARG A 49 31.11 -116.90 27.47
CA ARG A 49 31.99 -117.22 28.61
C ARG A 49 31.63 -118.55 29.27
N ARG A 50 30.34 -118.87 29.41
CA ARG A 50 29.88 -120.18 29.91
C ARG A 50 30.28 -121.32 28.97
N LYS A 51 30.01 -121.17 27.66
CA LYS A 51 30.42 -122.15 26.63
C LYS A 51 31.93 -122.37 26.62
N LEU A 52 32.72 -121.29 26.71
CA LEU A 52 34.18 -121.37 26.76
C LEU A 52 34.66 -122.10 28.02
N ALA A 53 34.06 -121.85 29.18
CA ALA A 53 34.39 -122.54 30.43
C ALA A 53 34.09 -124.05 30.35
N GLU A 54 32.95 -124.43 29.78
CA GLU A 54 32.56 -125.83 29.56
C GLU A 54 33.50 -126.53 28.57
N SER A 55 33.73 -125.94 27.40
CA SER A 55 34.66 -126.48 26.39
C SER A 55 36.09 -126.62 26.94
N THR A 56 36.55 -125.64 27.71
CA THR A 56 37.85 -125.68 28.38
C THR A 56 37.94 -126.82 29.40
N ARG A 57 36.85 -127.07 30.15
CA ARG A 57 36.78 -128.17 31.13
C ARG A 57 36.79 -129.53 30.42
N ASP A 58 36.03 -129.67 29.35
CA ASP A 58 35.94 -130.91 28.57
C ASP A 58 37.27 -131.22 27.86
N PHE A 59 37.96 -130.20 27.32
CA PHE A 59 39.31 -130.33 26.78
C PHE A 59 40.30 -130.85 27.83
N LYS A 60 40.27 -130.27 29.04
CA LYS A 60 41.13 -130.71 30.17
C LYS A 60 40.89 -132.16 30.57
N LYS A 61 39.63 -132.60 30.56
CA LYS A 61 39.23 -133.97 30.92
C LYS A 61 39.65 -135.01 29.88
N ASN A 62 39.53 -134.67 28.59
CA ASN A 62 39.78 -135.61 27.50
C ASN A 62 41.25 -135.66 27.04
N ASN A 63 42.10 -134.69 27.42
CA ASN A 63 43.48 -134.57 26.94
C ASN A 63 44.48 -134.27 28.07
N GLU A 64 44.60 -135.14 29.06
CA GLU A 64 45.34 -134.88 30.31
C GLU A 64 46.84 -134.57 30.10
N ALA A 65 47.51 -135.27 29.18
CA ALA A 65 48.94 -135.06 28.89
C ALA A 65 49.22 -133.69 28.24
N VAL A 66 48.40 -133.26 27.28
CA VAL A 66 48.51 -131.96 26.61
C VAL A 66 48.11 -130.81 27.54
N SER A 67 47.15 -131.07 28.44
CA SER A 67 46.64 -130.09 29.41
C SER A 67 47.69 -129.63 30.42
N LYS A 68 48.68 -130.47 30.75
CA LYS A 68 49.79 -130.10 31.63
C LYS A 68 50.72 -129.06 30.99
N THR A 69 50.92 -129.14 29.67
CA THR A 69 51.78 -128.21 28.92
C THR A 69 51.06 -126.91 28.57
N VAL A 70 49.79 -126.99 28.15
CA VAL A 70 48.99 -125.82 27.73
C VAL A 70 48.33 -125.09 28.92
N GLY A 71 48.29 -125.71 30.10
CA GLY A 71 47.64 -125.20 31.30
C GLY A 71 48.03 -123.76 31.70
N PRO A 72 49.33 -123.40 31.78
CA PRO A 72 49.76 -122.03 32.10
C PRO A 72 49.32 -121.00 31.05
N LEU A 73 49.39 -121.33 29.76
CA LEU A 73 48.96 -120.44 28.66
C LEU A 73 47.46 -120.17 28.72
N LEU A 74 46.66 -121.22 28.94
CA LEU A 74 45.22 -121.11 29.12
C LEU A 74 44.85 -120.22 30.33
N LYS A 75 45.63 -120.28 31.41
CA LYS A 75 45.44 -119.40 32.57
C LYS A 75 45.70 -117.93 32.22
N HIS A 76 46.73 -117.61 31.46
CA HIS A 76 46.98 -116.24 30.99
C HIS A 76 45.87 -115.73 30.07
N TYR A 77 45.35 -116.55 29.15
CA TYR A 77 44.18 -116.18 28.33
C TYR A 77 42.93 -115.97 29.20
N GLN A 78 42.71 -116.78 30.24
CA GLN A 78 41.61 -116.59 31.18
C GLN A 78 41.74 -115.28 31.97
N GLU A 79 42.93 -114.97 32.47
CA GLU A 79 43.21 -113.71 33.17
C GLU A 79 42.97 -112.49 32.27
N GLU A 80 43.35 -112.56 30.99
CA GLU A 80 43.12 -111.47 30.03
C GLU A 80 41.64 -111.33 29.65
N ILE A 81 40.94 -112.45 29.40
CA ILE A 81 39.48 -112.43 29.17
C ILE A 81 38.74 -111.85 30.37
N ASP A 82 39.16 -112.17 31.60
CA ASP A 82 38.59 -111.64 32.82
C ASP A 82 38.85 -110.13 32.96
N ARG A 83 40.04 -109.65 32.58
CA ARG A 83 40.37 -108.21 32.54
C ARG A 83 39.54 -107.48 31.50
N LEU A 84 39.42 -108.01 30.29
CA LEU A 84 38.58 -107.46 29.22
C LEU A 84 37.12 -107.41 29.65
N THR A 85 36.62 -108.48 30.28
CA THR A 85 35.24 -108.54 30.79
C THR A 85 35.01 -107.49 31.88
N LYS A 86 35.96 -107.29 32.80
CA LYS A 86 35.85 -106.25 33.84
C LYS A 86 35.85 -104.85 33.23
N ARG A 87 36.71 -104.59 32.23
CA ARG A 87 36.75 -103.30 31.52
C ARG A 87 35.46 -103.04 30.75
N ALA A 88 34.94 -104.05 30.04
CA ALA A 88 33.68 -103.95 29.31
C ALA A 88 32.52 -103.66 30.28
N LYS A 89 32.36 -104.46 31.33
CA LYS A 89 31.32 -104.24 32.35
C LYS A 89 31.39 -102.85 32.99
N HIS A 90 32.59 -102.35 33.27
CA HIS A 90 32.74 -100.99 33.80
C HIS A 90 32.27 -99.92 32.80
N GLY A 91 32.65 -100.04 31.53
CA GLY A 91 32.18 -99.13 30.47
C GLY A 91 30.67 -99.21 30.22
N GLU A 92 30.12 -100.42 30.17
CA GLU A 92 28.68 -100.68 30.02
C GLU A 92 27.89 -100.10 31.19
N THR A 93 28.33 -100.34 32.43
CA THR A 93 27.66 -99.80 33.63
C THR A 93 27.71 -98.28 33.64
N ALA A 94 28.87 -97.67 33.36
CA ALA A 94 28.99 -96.21 33.29
C ALA A 94 28.12 -95.60 32.17
N TYR A 95 28.00 -96.28 31.02
CA TYR A 95 27.10 -95.87 29.95
C TYR A 95 25.64 -95.93 30.40
N LEU A 96 25.20 -97.06 30.96
CA LEU A 96 23.81 -97.26 31.41
C LEU A 96 23.43 -96.27 32.51
N ASP A 97 24.35 -95.96 33.44
CA ASP A 97 24.14 -94.97 34.49
C ASP A 97 23.94 -93.55 33.92
N LEU A 98 24.69 -93.16 32.89
CA LEU A 98 24.54 -91.87 32.22
C LEU A 98 23.27 -91.84 31.36
N TYR A 99 23.03 -92.91 30.62
CA TYR A 99 21.85 -93.10 29.78
C TYR A 99 20.57 -92.92 30.59
N GLN A 100 20.45 -93.61 31.73
CA GLN A 100 19.26 -93.52 32.58
C GLN A 100 18.98 -92.07 33.00
N LYS A 101 20.02 -91.35 33.48
CA LYS A 101 19.88 -89.96 33.91
C LYS A 101 19.48 -89.02 32.77
N LEU A 102 20.04 -89.23 31.59
CA LEU A 102 19.75 -88.40 30.42
C LEU A 102 18.37 -88.71 29.81
N TYR A 103 17.94 -89.98 29.89
CA TYR A 103 16.63 -90.43 29.42
C TYR A 103 15.50 -89.89 30.32
N GLU A 104 15.69 -89.87 31.64
CA GLU A 104 14.72 -89.33 32.59
C GLU A 104 14.67 -87.78 32.61
N ALA A 105 15.74 -87.10 32.18
CA ALA A 105 15.83 -85.64 32.21
C ALA A 105 14.85 -84.98 31.22
N PRO A 106 13.92 -84.11 31.65
CA PRO A 106 12.99 -83.42 30.74
C PRO A 106 13.74 -82.53 29.76
N ASP A 107 13.24 -82.40 28.53
CA ASP A 107 13.84 -81.52 27.52
C ASP A 107 13.73 -80.05 27.95
N PRO A 108 14.86 -79.34 28.15
CA PRO A 108 14.84 -77.93 28.53
C PRO A 108 14.51 -76.99 27.36
N ALA A 109 14.58 -77.42 26.10
CA ALA A 109 14.44 -76.55 24.94
C ALA A 109 13.10 -75.77 24.91
N PRO A 110 11.92 -76.38 25.18
CA PRO A 110 10.65 -75.65 25.19
C PRO A 110 10.56 -74.59 26.31
N ALA A 111 11.07 -74.92 27.50
CA ALA A 111 11.05 -73.99 28.64
C ALA A 111 11.99 -72.79 28.41
N LEU A 112 13.16 -73.04 27.79
CA LEU A 112 14.11 -71.99 27.43
C LEU A 112 13.57 -71.09 26.30
N ALA A 113 12.83 -71.65 25.34
CA ALA A 113 12.18 -70.88 24.28
C ALA A 113 11.14 -69.89 24.86
N LEU A 114 10.27 -70.36 25.76
CA LEU A 114 9.31 -69.50 26.45
C LEU A 114 9.98 -68.44 27.33
N ALA A 115 11.05 -68.81 28.04
CA ALA A 115 11.82 -67.87 28.85
C ALA A 115 12.45 -66.77 27.99
N PHE A 116 12.96 -67.13 26.80
CA PHE A 116 13.49 -66.18 25.83
C PHE A 116 12.42 -65.23 25.29
N GLU A 117 11.24 -65.74 24.92
CA GLU A 117 10.11 -64.92 24.47
C GLU A 117 9.66 -63.93 25.56
N HIS A 118 9.52 -64.39 26.81
CA HIS A 118 9.19 -63.53 27.94
C HIS A 118 10.26 -62.47 28.22
N ALA A 119 11.54 -62.82 28.11
CA ALA A 119 12.65 -61.88 28.26
C ALA A 119 12.61 -60.80 27.17
N SER A 120 12.38 -61.19 25.91
CA SER A 120 12.22 -60.24 24.79
C SER A 120 11.03 -59.31 24.99
N ARG A 121 9.87 -59.86 25.37
CA ARG A 121 8.68 -59.05 25.64
C ARG A 121 8.88 -58.09 26.80
N ALA A 122 9.62 -58.50 27.83
CA ALA A 122 9.95 -57.63 28.96
C ALA A 122 10.85 -56.47 28.55
N THR A 123 11.85 -56.68 27.69
CA THR A 123 12.72 -55.60 27.20
C THR A 123 11.95 -54.62 26.31
N GLU A 124 11.06 -55.11 25.46
CA GLU A 124 10.16 -54.28 24.64
C GLU A 124 9.21 -53.43 25.50
N LEU A 125 8.60 -54.02 26.53
CA LEU A 125 7.74 -53.29 27.48
C LEU A 125 8.53 -52.26 28.29
N GLU A 126 9.74 -52.59 28.76
CA GLU A 126 10.61 -51.63 29.45
C GLU A 126 10.98 -50.46 28.52
N ALA A 127 11.24 -50.71 27.24
CA ALA A 127 11.53 -49.67 26.25
C ALA A 127 10.31 -48.77 26.00
N THR A 128 9.10 -49.33 25.87
CA THR A 128 7.88 -48.53 25.71
C THR A 128 7.55 -47.73 26.96
N CYS A 129 7.71 -48.28 28.16
CA CYS A 129 7.56 -47.53 29.41
C CYS A 129 8.54 -46.36 29.51
N LYS A 130 9.80 -46.54 29.08
CA LYS A 130 10.78 -45.44 29.03
C LYS A 130 10.36 -44.34 28.05
N LYS A 131 9.93 -44.71 26.84
CA LYS A 131 9.44 -43.75 25.82
C LYS A 131 8.23 -42.97 26.32
N LEU A 132 7.23 -43.66 26.87
CA LEU A 132 6.05 -42.99 27.45
C LEU A 132 6.43 -42.09 28.62
N SER A 133 7.41 -42.48 29.43
CA SER A 133 7.91 -41.65 30.53
C SER A 133 8.62 -40.39 30.03
N THR A 134 9.36 -40.44 28.92
CA THR A 134 9.99 -39.26 28.32
C THR A 134 8.96 -38.33 27.69
N GLU A 135 8.02 -38.88 26.92
CA GLU A 135 6.90 -38.11 26.33
C GLU A 135 6.09 -37.38 27.42
N LEU A 136 5.79 -38.06 28.54
CA LEU A 136 5.06 -37.45 29.66
C LEU A 136 5.88 -36.33 30.34
N ALA A 137 7.21 -36.47 30.41
CA ALA A 137 8.09 -35.43 30.93
C ALA A 137 8.12 -34.21 29.99
N GLU A 138 8.17 -34.44 28.68
CA GLU A 138 8.10 -33.41 27.64
C GLU A 138 6.76 -32.66 27.70
N TYR A 139 5.62 -33.38 27.72
CA TYR A 139 4.30 -32.75 27.86
C TYR A 139 4.15 -31.93 29.15
N LYS A 140 4.75 -32.37 30.26
CA LYS A 140 4.78 -31.58 31.50
C LYS A 140 5.61 -30.31 31.36
N ALA A 141 6.74 -30.37 30.67
CA ALA A 141 7.59 -29.21 30.40
C ALA A 141 6.86 -28.21 29.47
N GLU A 142 6.25 -28.69 28.39
CA GLU A 142 5.43 -27.88 27.48
C GLU A 142 4.26 -27.22 28.22
N SER A 143 3.55 -27.97 29.07
CA SER A 143 2.45 -27.41 29.89
C SER A 143 2.94 -26.29 30.83
N ALA A 144 4.13 -26.43 31.41
CA ALA A 144 4.73 -25.38 32.24
C ALA A 144 5.10 -24.14 31.41
N GLN A 145 5.64 -24.34 30.20
CA GLN A 145 5.96 -23.27 29.27
C GLN A 145 4.71 -22.53 28.80
N ILE A 146 3.63 -23.24 28.43
CA ILE A 146 2.35 -22.65 28.03
C ILE A 146 1.79 -21.78 29.17
N LYS A 147 1.82 -22.27 30.42
CA LYS A 147 1.40 -21.45 31.58
C LYS A 147 2.23 -20.18 31.76
N ASN A 148 3.52 -20.23 31.45
CA ASN A 148 4.38 -19.04 31.50
C ASN A 148 4.04 -18.06 30.36
N GLN A 149 3.74 -18.58 29.17
CA GLN A 149 3.26 -17.79 28.04
C GLN A 149 1.92 -17.12 28.35
N ASP A 150 0.96 -17.81 28.99
CA ASP A 150 -0.32 -17.23 29.44
C ASP A 150 -0.12 -16.03 30.39
N LEU A 151 0.84 -16.12 31.31
CA LEU A 151 1.17 -15.00 32.20
C LEU A 151 1.76 -13.82 31.43
N THR A 152 2.54 -14.09 30.39
CA THR A 152 3.14 -13.06 29.53
C THR A 152 2.07 -12.40 28.66
N VAL A 153 1.17 -13.18 28.08
CA VAL A 153 0.01 -12.70 27.30
C VAL A 153 -0.85 -11.79 28.18
N ARG A 154 -1.22 -12.20 29.40
CA ARG A 154 -1.99 -11.35 30.32
C ARG A 154 -1.30 -10.01 30.62
N LYS A 155 0.02 -10.01 30.83
CA LYS A 155 0.79 -8.77 31.03
C LYS A 155 0.80 -7.87 29.79
N LEU A 156 0.85 -8.46 28.60
CA LEU A 156 0.78 -7.71 27.34
C LEU A 156 -0.62 -7.16 27.11
N GLU A 157 -1.67 -7.93 27.37
CA GLU A 157 -3.07 -7.48 27.32
C GLU A 157 -3.34 -6.33 28.29
N GLU A 158 -2.83 -6.40 29.52
CA GLU A 158 -2.92 -5.30 30.50
C GLU A 158 -2.22 -4.04 30.02
N LYS A 159 -1.05 -4.17 29.38
CA LYS A 159 -0.33 -3.03 28.79
C LYS A 159 -1.07 -2.43 27.60
N VAL A 160 -1.64 -3.26 26.72
CA VAL A 160 -2.47 -2.79 25.60
C VAL A 160 -3.68 -2.03 26.13
N ARG A 161 -4.41 -2.59 27.11
CA ARG A 161 -5.55 -1.91 27.73
C ARG A 161 -5.16 -0.58 28.39
N ALA A 162 -3.99 -0.50 29.02
CA ALA A 162 -3.48 0.73 29.60
C ALA A 162 -3.13 1.79 28.53
N LEU A 163 -2.53 1.36 27.42
CA LEU A 163 -2.22 2.26 26.29
C LEU A 163 -3.50 2.74 25.60
N GLU A 164 -4.47 1.86 25.38
CA GLU A 164 -5.79 2.21 24.83
C GLU A 164 -6.50 3.25 25.71
N ALA A 165 -6.53 3.04 27.03
CA ALA A 165 -7.12 4.00 27.96
C ALA A 165 -6.40 5.35 27.94
N HIS A 166 -5.08 5.36 27.81
CA HIS A 166 -4.30 6.59 27.70
C HIS A 166 -4.57 7.32 26.37
N VAL A 167 -4.72 6.60 25.25
CA VAL A 167 -5.09 7.20 23.96
C VAL A 167 -6.50 7.79 24.04
N GLU A 168 -7.47 7.06 24.61
CA GLU A 168 -8.83 7.59 24.79
C GLU A 168 -8.87 8.85 25.67
N GLU A 169 -8.04 8.92 26.71
CA GLU A 169 -7.91 10.11 27.55
C GLU A 169 -7.33 11.29 26.76
N LYS A 170 -6.28 11.06 25.96
CA LYS A 170 -5.70 12.10 25.09
C LYS A 170 -6.67 12.57 24.02
N ASP A 171 -7.46 11.66 23.44
CA ASP A 171 -8.48 12.01 22.46
C ASP A 171 -9.59 12.86 23.10
N LYS A 172 -10.03 12.52 24.32
CA LYS A 172 -10.98 13.34 25.10
C LYS A 172 -10.41 14.74 25.36
N GLU A 173 -9.16 14.83 25.81
CA GLU A 173 -8.48 16.12 26.02
C GLU A 173 -8.41 16.96 24.73
N LEU A 174 -8.02 16.34 23.60
CA LEU A 174 -7.94 17.03 22.30
C LEU A 174 -9.30 17.51 21.81
N VAL A 175 -10.35 16.70 21.98
CA VAL A 175 -11.72 17.08 21.63
C VAL A 175 -12.19 18.23 22.51
N GLU A 176 -11.90 18.21 23.81
CA GLU A 176 -12.22 19.34 24.70
C GLU A 176 -11.51 20.61 24.30
N VAL A 177 -10.21 20.56 24.00
CA VAL A 177 -9.43 21.71 23.54
C VAL A 177 -9.99 22.26 22.22
N ARG A 178 -10.29 21.38 21.26
CA ARG A 178 -10.91 21.78 19.99
C ARG A 178 -12.26 22.45 20.23
N ASN A 179 -13.11 21.88 21.08
CA ASN A 179 -14.43 22.44 21.37
C ASN A 179 -14.33 23.80 22.05
N ARG A 180 -13.37 23.99 22.97
CA ARG A 180 -13.10 25.30 23.58
C ARG A 180 -12.63 26.32 22.54
N ALA A 181 -11.71 25.94 21.65
CA ALA A 181 -11.21 26.83 20.59
C ALA A 181 -12.31 27.25 19.60
N VAL A 182 -13.20 26.31 19.22
CA VAL A 182 -14.36 26.63 18.36
C VAL A 182 -15.31 27.58 19.08
N ALA A 183 -15.63 27.31 20.36
CA ALA A 183 -16.50 28.19 21.13
C ALA A 183 -15.91 29.61 21.31
N GLU A 184 -14.61 29.72 21.50
CA GLU A 184 -13.91 31.02 21.58
C GLU A 184 -13.92 31.76 20.23
N ALA A 185 -13.69 31.07 19.12
CA ALA A 185 -13.76 31.65 17.78
C ALA A 185 -15.18 32.13 17.44
N ASP A 186 -16.21 31.35 17.79
CA ASP A 186 -17.60 31.72 17.60
C ASP A 186 -17.97 32.94 18.47
N ALA A 187 -17.54 32.97 19.73
CA ALA A 187 -17.74 34.12 20.62
C ALA A 187 -17.07 35.39 20.08
N ALA A 188 -15.83 35.30 19.59
CA ALA A 188 -15.13 36.43 18.98
C ALA A 188 -15.83 36.94 17.70
N ARG A 189 -16.35 36.03 16.88
CA ARG A 189 -17.12 36.39 15.67
C ARG A 189 -18.43 37.10 16.03
N VAL A 190 -19.15 36.62 17.03
CA VAL A 190 -20.38 37.27 17.52
C VAL A 190 -20.05 38.66 18.07
N ALA A 191 -19.00 38.81 18.86
CA ALA A 191 -18.58 40.11 19.39
C ALA A 191 -18.21 41.11 18.28
N ALA A 192 -17.48 40.66 17.24
CA ALA A 192 -17.15 41.49 16.09
C ALA A 192 -18.40 41.91 15.29
N MET A 193 -19.36 40.99 15.12
CA MET A 193 -20.64 41.30 14.48
C MET A 193 -21.45 42.32 15.29
N GLN A 194 -21.50 42.18 16.62
CA GLN A 194 -22.17 43.13 17.52
C GLN A 194 -21.52 44.51 17.49
N SER A 195 -20.18 44.59 17.48
CA SER A 195 -19.47 45.88 17.35
C SER A 195 -19.83 46.58 16.04
N ARG A 196 -19.82 45.83 14.93
CA ARG A 196 -20.20 46.37 13.61
C ARG A 196 -21.65 46.81 13.56
N GLU A 197 -22.56 46.05 14.18
CA GLU A 197 -23.98 46.43 14.29
C GLU A 197 -24.12 47.75 15.07
N SER A 198 -23.42 47.90 16.20
CA SER A 198 -23.43 49.15 16.98
C SER A 198 -22.87 50.36 16.21
N GLU A 199 -21.82 50.16 15.40
CA GLU A 199 -21.26 51.20 14.52
C GLU A 199 -22.23 51.59 13.41
N LEU A 200 -22.91 50.60 12.80
CA LEU A 200 -23.93 50.85 11.78
C LEU A 200 -25.14 51.58 12.37
N GLU A 201 -25.58 51.21 13.57
CA GLU A 201 -26.63 51.92 14.30
C GLU A 201 -26.23 53.37 14.60
N ALA A 202 -24.98 53.61 15.03
CA ALA A 202 -24.47 54.95 15.26
C ALA A 202 -24.42 55.79 13.97
N MET A 203 -23.93 55.21 12.86
CA MET A 203 -23.92 55.89 11.56
C MET A 203 -25.33 56.18 11.04
N LEU A 204 -26.26 55.24 11.22
CA LEU A 204 -27.66 55.42 10.82
C LEU A 204 -28.33 56.51 11.67
N SER A 205 -28.09 56.53 12.97
CA SER A 205 -28.55 57.60 13.87
C SER A 205 -27.98 58.97 13.45
N GLN A 206 -26.69 59.03 13.11
CA GLN A 206 -26.05 60.26 12.65
C GLN A 206 -26.60 60.72 11.29
N ALA A 207 -26.82 59.80 10.34
CA ALA A 207 -27.43 60.11 9.06
C ALA A 207 -28.87 60.63 9.23
N GLN A 208 -29.65 60.02 10.12
CA GLN A 208 -30.99 60.51 10.48
C GLN A 208 -30.95 61.90 11.11
N ALA A 209 -30.01 62.16 12.03
CA ALA A 209 -29.82 63.48 12.63
C ALA A 209 -29.45 64.55 11.59
N ASN A 210 -28.55 64.22 10.66
CA ASN A 210 -28.18 65.10 9.56
C ASN A 210 -29.36 65.39 8.62
N LEU A 211 -30.18 64.38 8.34
CA LEU A 211 -31.39 64.53 7.52
C LEU A 211 -32.40 65.46 8.21
N MET A 212 -32.63 65.27 9.52
CA MET A 212 -33.48 66.19 10.31
C MET A 212 -32.92 67.61 10.34
N ALA A 213 -31.60 67.77 10.48
CA ALA A 213 -30.95 69.08 10.43
C ALA A 213 -31.13 69.75 9.06
N MET A 214 -30.94 69.01 7.96
CA MET A 214 -31.20 69.49 6.60
C MET A 214 -32.66 69.88 6.41
N GLN A 215 -33.62 69.06 6.83
CA GLN A 215 -35.05 69.40 6.79
C GLN A 215 -35.35 70.69 7.56
N LYS A 216 -34.73 70.89 8.73
CA LYS A 216 -34.87 72.12 9.51
C LYS A 216 -34.25 73.33 8.80
N LEU A 217 -33.12 73.16 8.12
CA LEU A 217 -32.52 74.21 7.29
C LEU A 217 -33.39 74.54 6.08
N TYR A 218 -33.92 73.53 5.37
CA TYR A 218 -34.84 73.73 4.25
C TYR A 218 -36.09 74.50 4.68
N THR A 219 -36.75 74.10 5.77
CA THR A 219 -37.90 74.85 6.31
C THR A 219 -37.51 76.27 6.77
N GLY A 220 -36.30 76.46 7.30
CA GLY A 220 -35.76 77.77 7.62
C GLY A 220 -35.58 78.67 6.40
N VAL A 221 -34.98 78.15 5.32
CA VAL A 221 -34.79 78.87 4.05
C VAL A 221 -36.13 79.15 3.38
N GLU A 222 -37.06 78.19 3.40
CA GLU A 222 -38.42 78.37 2.86
C GLU A 222 -39.16 79.50 3.59
N ASN A 223 -39.09 79.56 4.93
CA ASN A 223 -39.65 80.65 5.71
C ASN A 223 -38.99 82.01 5.41
N GLN A 224 -37.66 82.04 5.23
CA GLN A 224 -36.95 83.26 4.84
C GLN A 224 -37.35 83.74 3.44
N LEU A 225 -37.50 82.81 2.50
CA LEU A 225 -37.92 83.10 1.14
C LEU A 225 -39.36 83.65 1.14
N PHE A 226 -40.25 83.06 1.93
CA PHE A 226 -41.60 83.59 2.13
C PHE A 226 -41.60 84.99 2.76
N ALA A 227 -40.76 85.23 3.77
CA ALA A 227 -40.63 86.56 4.39
C ALA A 227 -40.09 87.61 3.39
N MET A 228 -39.07 87.25 2.59
CA MET A 228 -38.53 88.11 1.53
C MET A 228 -39.55 88.38 0.43
N GLN A 229 -40.32 87.36 0.02
CA GLN A 229 -41.42 87.53 -0.93
C GLN A 229 -42.49 88.47 -0.37
N SER A 230 -42.92 88.27 0.88
CA SER A 230 -43.89 89.13 1.55
C SER A 230 -43.39 90.58 1.65
N GLN A 231 -42.12 90.80 2.03
CA GLN A 231 -41.53 92.15 2.07
C GLN A 231 -41.45 92.77 0.68
N SER A 232 -41.05 92.01 -0.34
CA SER A 232 -41.02 92.49 -1.71
C SER A 232 -42.42 92.83 -2.23
N GLU A 233 -43.44 92.06 -1.87
CA GLU A 233 -44.83 92.34 -2.19
C GLU A 233 -45.32 93.59 -1.47
N GLU A 234 -45.01 93.73 -0.18
CA GLU A 234 -45.34 94.92 0.61
C GLU A 234 -44.68 96.18 0.03
N GLU A 235 -43.37 96.14 -0.24
CA GLU A 235 -42.66 97.23 -0.93
C GLU A 235 -43.25 97.54 -2.30
N ARG A 236 -43.64 96.52 -3.08
CA ARG A 236 -44.28 96.71 -4.38
C ARG A 236 -45.64 97.40 -4.22
N THR A 237 -46.44 97.00 -3.24
CA THR A 237 -47.72 97.67 -2.93
C THR A 237 -47.53 99.08 -2.39
N GLY A 238 -46.51 99.31 -1.56
CA GLY A 238 -46.15 100.64 -1.06
C GLY A 238 -45.71 101.57 -2.18
N ARG A 239 -44.78 101.13 -3.05
CA ARG A 239 -44.38 101.88 -4.25
C ARG A 239 -45.55 102.14 -5.19
N GLN A 240 -46.47 101.19 -5.35
CA GLN A 240 -47.68 101.38 -6.14
C GLN A 240 -48.57 102.46 -5.53
N ALA A 241 -48.78 102.46 -4.21
CA ALA A 241 -49.56 103.50 -3.52
C ALA A 241 -48.88 104.88 -3.59
N GLU A 242 -47.55 104.93 -3.49
CA GLU A 242 -46.77 106.16 -3.68
C GLU A 242 -46.92 106.70 -5.11
N LEU A 243 -46.87 105.84 -6.13
CA LEU A 243 -47.12 106.22 -7.52
C LEU A 243 -48.55 106.73 -7.73
N GLU A 244 -49.54 106.11 -7.10
CA GLU A 244 -50.94 106.55 -7.14
C GLU A 244 -51.10 107.94 -6.48
N LEU A 245 -50.49 108.16 -5.33
CA LEU A 245 -50.47 109.48 -4.68
C LEU A 245 -49.75 110.53 -5.52
N ALA A 246 -48.58 110.21 -6.08
CA ALA A 246 -47.84 111.09 -6.96
C ALA A 246 -48.64 111.41 -8.24
N SER A 247 -49.36 110.44 -8.79
CA SER A 247 -50.27 110.67 -9.92
C SER A 247 -51.46 111.57 -9.53
N ALA A 248 -52.03 111.40 -8.34
CA ALA A 248 -53.12 112.25 -7.86
C ALA A 248 -52.64 113.69 -7.54
N GLU A 249 -51.41 113.84 -7.05
CA GLU A 249 -50.77 115.15 -6.89
C GLU A 249 -50.44 115.80 -8.23
N LEU A 250 -49.96 115.03 -9.21
CA LEU A 250 -49.75 115.47 -10.58
C LEU A 250 -51.06 115.92 -11.21
N GLU A 251 -52.14 115.15 -11.06
CA GLU A 251 -53.49 115.52 -11.51
C GLU A 251 -53.96 116.81 -10.84
N ARG A 252 -53.82 116.97 -9.51
CA ARG A 252 -54.14 118.23 -8.83
C ARG A 252 -53.29 119.40 -9.30
N ALA A 253 -52.00 119.18 -9.55
CA ALA A 253 -51.10 120.21 -10.07
C ALA A 253 -51.49 120.60 -11.50
N GLN A 254 -51.86 119.63 -12.35
CA GLN A 254 -52.40 119.86 -13.68
C GLN A 254 -53.72 120.61 -13.62
N GLU A 255 -54.65 120.23 -12.73
CA GLU A 255 -55.90 120.96 -12.49
C GLU A 255 -55.63 122.42 -12.09
N ARG A 256 -54.71 122.65 -11.15
CA ARG A 256 -54.28 124.02 -10.77
C ARG A 256 -53.66 124.78 -11.94
N LEU A 257 -52.83 124.12 -12.74
CA LEU A 257 -52.19 124.74 -13.90
C LEU A 257 -53.24 125.13 -14.95
N THR A 258 -54.21 124.26 -15.23
CA THR A 258 -55.34 124.61 -16.11
C THR A 258 -56.23 125.71 -15.52
N ALA A 259 -56.38 125.78 -14.19
CA ALA A 259 -57.12 126.86 -13.54
C ALA A 259 -56.37 128.21 -13.67
N LEU A 260 -55.05 128.21 -13.43
CA LEU A 260 -54.20 129.39 -13.64
C LEU A 260 -54.15 129.80 -15.12
N GLU A 261 -54.17 128.86 -16.05
CA GLU A 261 -54.29 129.16 -17.48
C GLU A 261 -55.64 129.81 -17.83
N ARG A 262 -56.76 129.35 -17.22
CA ARG A 262 -58.06 130.01 -17.34
C ARG A 262 -58.04 131.42 -16.75
N GLU A 263 -57.41 131.61 -15.59
CA GLU A 263 -57.25 132.94 -14.97
C GLU A 263 -56.37 133.86 -15.79
N LYS A 264 -55.25 133.37 -16.32
CA LYS A 264 -54.40 134.08 -17.29
C LYS A 264 -55.22 134.50 -18.50
N ASN A 265 -56.02 133.60 -19.07
CA ASN A 265 -56.88 133.93 -20.22
C ASN A 265 -57.95 134.97 -19.84
N LYS A 266 -58.46 134.94 -18.60
CA LYS A 266 -59.38 135.94 -18.04
C LYS A 266 -58.70 137.29 -17.76
N LEU A 267 -57.41 137.29 -17.43
CA LEU A 267 -56.60 138.51 -17.29
C LEU A 267 -56.23 139.10 -18.67
N ILE A 268 -55.95 138.25 -19.66
CA ILE A 268 -55.75 138.66 -21.06
C ILE A 268 -57.03 139.31 -21.61
N SER A 269 -58.22 138.77 -21.33
CA SER A 269 -59.48 139.39 -21.74
C SER A 269 -59.79 140.69 -21.00
N LYS A 270 -59.35 140.83 -19.74
CA LYS A 270 -59.39 142.10 -19.00
C LYS A 270 -58.39 143.14 -19.53
N LEU A 271 -57.31 142.72 -20.18
CA LEU A 271 -56.32 143.63 -20.78
C LEU A 271 -56.79 144.28 -22.10
N GLN A 272 -57.89 143.78 -22.70
CA GLN A 272 -58.39 144.26 -23.99
C GLN A 272 -59.36 145.46 -23.92
N ASN A 273 -59.69 146.02 -22.73
CA ASN A 273 -60.51 147.24 -22.59
C ASN A 273 -60.03 148.13 -21.40
N PRO A 274 -59.43 149.33 -21.62
CA PRO A 274 -58.85 150.21 -20.58
C PRO A 274 -59.79 151.42 -20.25
N PRO A 275 -59.61 152.20 -19.15
CA PRO A 275 -58.55 153.23 -19.01
C PRO A 275 -58.12 153.49 -17.52
N PRO A 276 -57.48 154.62 -17.13
CA PRO A 276 -56.03 154.87 -17.22
C PRO A 276 -55.33 155.26 -15.88
N SER A 277 -53.99 155.20 -15.89
CA SER A 277 -53.01 155.99 -15.10
C SER A 277 -52.56 155.54 -13.69
N ALA A 278 -51.29 155.91 -13.42
CA ALA A 278 -50.46 155.91 -12.19
C ALA A 278 -49.80 154.56 -11.81
N ALA A 279 -48.48 154.32 -11.98
CA ALA A 279 -47.26 154.98 -11.50
C ALA A 279 -46.85 154.61 -10.05
N VAL A 280 -45.52 154.48 -9.85
CA VAL A 280 -44.73 154.21 -8.61
C VAL A 280 -44.45 152.72 -8.36
N SER A 281 -43.27 152.21 -7.97
CA SER A 281 -41.82 152.50 -8.10
C SER A 281 -41.09 151.57 -7.12
N GLY A 282 -39.89 151.09 -7.47
CA GLY A 282 -38.85 150.60 -6.52
C GLY A 282 -38.69 149.06 -6.46
N ARG A 283 -37.70 148.35 -7.01
CA ARG A 283 -36.23 148.52 -7.25
C ARG A 283 -35.35 148.01 -6.12
N GLY A 284 -34.56 146.98 -6.43
CA GLY A 284 -33.41 146.40 -5.70
C GLY A 284 -33.14 145.00 -6.29
N ALA A 285 -32.35 144.77 -7.34
CA ALA A 285 -30.94 145.08 -7.64
C ALA A 285 -29.91 144.15 -6.98
N SER A 286 -28.96 143.70 -7.81
CA SER A 286 -27.82 142.79 -7.60
C SER A 286 -28.20 141.31 -7.45
N GLY A 287 -27.65 140.36 -8.20
CA GLY A 287 -26.34 140.27 -8.86
C GLY A 287 -25.88 138.85 -8.54
N GLY A 288 -25.92 137.92 -9.49
CA GLY A 288 -24.74 137.60 -10.28
C GLY A 288 -24.28 136.18 -9.91
N GLY A 289 -23.78 135.45 -10.90
CA GLY A 289 -23.15 134.15 -10.68
C GLY A 289 -24.03 132.99 -11.05
N ALA A 290 -23.97 132.59 -12.31
CA ALA A 290 -24.18 131.20 -12.69
C ALA A 290 -23.32 130.28 -11.80
N PRO A 291 -23.84 129.18 -11.25
CA PRO A 291 -23.05 127.98 -11.06
C PRO A 291 -23.20 127.16 -12.33
N ALA A 292 -22.06 126.92 -12.96
CA ALA A 292 -21.91 126.00 -14.06
C ALA A 292 -22.65 124.69 -13.75
N ALA A 293 -23.42 124.18 -14.72
CA ALA A 293 -23.65 122.75 -14.82
C ALA A 293 -22.28 122.06 -14.64
N PRO A 294 -22.17 120.94 -13.89
CA PRO A 294 -20.93 120.17 -13.92
C PRO A 294 -20.65 119.94 -15.39
N SER A 295 -19.54 120.52 -15.86
CA SER A 295 -19.14 120.42 -17.25
C SER A 295 -19.27 118.95 -17.64
N LEU A 296 -19.74 118.63 -18.85
CA LEU A 296 -19.71 117.26 -19.38
C LEU A 296 -18.34 116.58 -19.10
N GLU A 297 -17.30 117.41 -19.01
CA GLU A 297 -15.94 117.09 -18.57
C GLU A 297 -15.82 116.45 -17.16
N GLU A 298 -16.63 116.81 -16.18
CA GLU A 298 -16.57 116.31 -14.80
C GLU A 298 -17.27 114.94 -14.63
N THR A 299 -18.42 114.73 -15.27
CA THR A 299 -19.06 113.41 -15.36
C THR A 299 -18.24 112.44 -16.19
N LEU A 300 -17.69 112.88 -17.33
CA LEU A 300 -16.73 112.09 -18.11
C LEU A 300 -15.48 111.74 -17.29
N ARG A 301 -15.00 112.65 -16.41
CA ARG A 301 -13.87 112.36 -15.48
C ARG A 301 -14.21 111.29 -14.45
N GLN A 302 -15.42 111.30 -13.88
CA GLN A 302 -15.86 110.28 -12.92
C GLN A 302 -16.05 108.91 -13.59
N GLU A 303 -16.69 108.86 -14.77
CA GLU A 303 -16.81 107.62 -15.55
C GLU A 303 -15.45 107.06 -15.96
N LEU A 304 -14.52 107.93 -16.39
CA LEU A 304 -13.12 107.53 -16.64
C LEU A 304 -12.42 107.03 -15.37
N GLY A 305 -12.77 107.55 -14.19
CA GLY A 305 -12.26 107.10 -12.90
C GLY A 305 -12.71 105.67 -12.57
N VAL A 306 -14.01 105.39 -12.68
CA VAL A 306 -14.59 104.06 -12.45
C VAL A 306 -14.10 103.06 -13.49
N GLN A 307 -14.01 103.46 -14.76
CA GLN A 307 -13.43 102.64 -15.84
C GLN A 307 -11.96 102.31 -15.59
N ARG A 308 -11.16 103.26 -15.08
CA ARG A 308 -9.76 103.01 -14.69
C ARG A 308 -9.66 102.07 -13.51
N GLU A 309 -10.54 102.21 -12.51
CA GLU A 309 -10.56 101.32 -11.35
C GLU A 309 -10.97 99.89 -11.73
N LEU A 310 -12.03 99.73 -12.52
CA LEU A 310 -12.45 98.43 -13.07
C LEU A 310 -11.33 97.81 -13.92
N ALA A 311 -10.72 98.60 -14.81
CA ALA A 311 -9.58 98.14 -15.60
C ALA A 311 -8.38 97.74 -14.72
N SER A 312 -8.17 98.40 -13.57
CA SER A 312 -7.11 98.03 -12.62
C SER A 312 -7.42 96.73 -11.88
N ARG A 313 -8.68 96.53 -11.44
CA ARG A 313 -9.12 95.29 -10.78
C ARG A 313 -9.05 94.10 -11.72
N LEU A 314 -9.58 94.23 -12.95
CA LEU A 314 -9.48 93.19 -13.97
C LEU A 314 -8.03 92.86 -14.35
N ARG A 315 -7.14 93.87 -14.40
CA ARG A 315 -5.70 93.63 -14.60
C ARG A 315 -5.06 92.88 -13.43
N SER A 316 -5.46 93.18 -12.20
CA SER A 316 -4.98 92.49 -11.00
C SER A 316 -5.47 91.03 -10.94
N GLU A 317 -6.75 90.78 -11.24
CA GLU A 317 -7.31 89.43 -11.31
C GLU A 317 -6.69 88.62 -12.45
N LEU A 318 -6.51 89.23 -13.64
CA LEU A 318 -5.76 88.60 -14.73
C LEU A 318 -4.32 88.28 -14.35
N ALA A 319 -3.65 89.16 -13.59
CA ALA A 319 -2.30 88.91 -13.12
C ALA A 319 -2.26 87.78 -12.08
N ALA A 320 -3.24 87.71 -11.17
CA ALA A 320 -3.35 86.65 -10.17
C ALA A 320 -3.60 85.28 -10.82
N VAL A 321 -4.58 85.17 -11.73
CA VAL A 321 -4.88 83.93 -12.46
C VAL A 321 -3.72 83.50 -13.35
N ARG A 322 -3.02 84.45 -14.00
CA ARG A 322 -1.79 84.13 -14.75
C ARG A 322 -0.70 83.58 -13.85
N SER A 323 -0.49 84.20 -12.69
CA SER A 323 0.52 83.75 -11.72
C SER A 323 0.19 82.39 -11.11
N GLU A 324 -1.09 82.08 -10.89
CA GLU A 324 -1.54 80.75 -10.44
C GLU A 324 -1.35 79.70 -11.54
N ALA A 325 -1.73 80.00 -12.77
CA ALA A 325 -1.49 79.12 -13.92
C ALA A 325 0.01 78.90 -14.20
N GLU A 326 0.86 79.91 -14.00
CA GLU A 326 2.32 79.78 -14.08
C GLU A 326 2.86 78.84 -12.98
N ARG A 327 2.40 78.99 -11.73
CA ARG A 327 2.78 78.08 -10.63
C ARG A 327 2.35 76.63 -10.88
N GLU A 328 1.14 76.42 -11.39
CA GLU A 328 0.69 75.07 -11.76
C GLU A 328 1.50 74.47 -12.90
N ARG A 329 1.86 75.29 -13.91
CA ARG A 329 2.74 74.87 -15.01
C ARG A 329 4.12 74.48 -14.51
N GLU A 330 4.73 75.30 -13.64
CA GLU A 330 6.03 75.00 -13.03
C GLU A 330 5.97 73.71 -12.19
N MET A 331 4.89 73.50 -11.44
CA MET A 331 4.68 72.26 -10.66
C MET A 331 4.54 71.03 -11.58
N LEU A 332 3.82 71.15 -12.68
CA LEU A 332 3.67 70.05 -13.65
C LEU A 332 4.98 69.80 -14.41
N GLU A 333 5.72 70.84 -14.76
CA GLU A 333 7.02 70.75 -15.43
C GLU A 333 8.05 70.05 -14.54
N THR A 334 8.16 70.46 -13.28
CA THR A 334 9.04 69.80 -12.29
C THR A 334 8.63 68.33 -12.06
N ARG A 335 7.34 68.01 -12.03
CA ARG A 335 6.86 66.61 -11.93
C ARG A 335 7.18 65.81 -13.19
N LEU A 336 7.03 66.39 -14.37
CA LEU A 336 7.39 65.74 -15.64
C LEU A 336 8.90 65.52 -15.74
N GLU A 337 9.72 66.48 -15.33
CA GLU A 337 11.17 66.33 -15.22
C GLU A 337 11.56 65.21 -14.26
N GLY A 338 10.92 65.15 -13.07
CA GLY A 338 11.13 64.06 -12.12
C GLY A 338 10.77 62.69 -12.70
N LEU A 339 9.61 62.57 -13.37
CA LEU A 339 9.21 61.33 -14.03
C LEU A 339 10.16 60.94 -15.17
N ARG A 340 10.61 61.90 -15.99
CA ARG A 340 11.61 61.68 -17.05
C ARG A 340 12.95 61.22 -16.47
N ALA A 341 13.39 61.81 -15.35
CA ALA A 341 14.61 61.38 -14.66
C ALA A 341 14.49 59.94 -14.14
N THR A 342 13.34 59.56 -13.56
CA THR A 342 13.13 58.17 -13.14
C THR A 342 13.07 57.19 -14.30
N LEU A 343 12.46 57.59 -15.43
CA LEU A 343 12.36 56.77 -16.63
C LEU A 343 13.77 56.53 -17.21
N THR A 344 14.54 57.59 -17.42
CA THR A 344 15.92 57.49 -17.91
C THR A 344 16.80 56.64 -16.99
N ALA A 345 16.72 56.81 -15.67
CA ALA A 345 17.44 55.97 -14.71
C ALA A 345 17.03 54.48 -14.81
N THR A 346 15.75 54.19 -15.02
CA THR A 346 15.30 52.80 -15.22
C THR A 346 15.73 52.22 -16.56
N GLU A 347 15.77 53.03 -17.62
CA GLU A 347 16.27 52.64 -18.94
C GLU A 347 17.77 52.37 -18.90
N GLU A 348 18.55 53.22 -18.23
CA GLU A 348 20.00 53.00 -18.02
C GLU A 348 20.26 51.73 -17.20
N HIS A 349 19.49 51.49 -16.13
CA HIS A 349 19.60 50.26 -15.35
C HIS A 349 19.22 49.02 -16.16
N ALA A 350 18.19 49.12 -17.00
CA ALA A 350 17.79 48.02 -17.89
C ALA A 350 18.88 47.75 -18.94
N ALA A 351 19.43 48.79 -19.56
CA ALA A 351 20.53 48.66 -20.51
C ALA A 351 21.81 48.09 -19.87
N ALA A 352 22.12 48.47 -18.63
CA ALA A 352 23.23 47.89 -17.87
C ALA A 352 23.00 46.39 -17.60
N LEU A 353 21.79 45.99 -17.19
CA LEU A 353 21.44 44.58 -17.02
C LEU A 353 21.50 43.80 -18.33
N GLU A 354 21.06 44.38 -19.44
CA GLU A 354 21.16 43.78 -20.77
C GLU A 354 22.63 43.62 -21.20
N GLN A 355 23.48 44.61 -20.93
CA GLN A 355 24.91 44.52 -21.19
C GLN A 355 25.59 43.48 -20.31
N GLU A 356 25.21 43.37 -19.03
CA GLU A 356 25.67 42.30 -18.13
C GLU A 356 25.21 40.92 -18.62
N LEU A 357 23.96 40.80 -19.08
CA LEU A 357 23.43 39.56 -19.67
C LEU A 357 24.14 39.20 -20.98
N ALA A 358 24.48 40.19 -21.81
CA ALA A 358 25.21 39.98 -23.06
C ALA A 358 26.71 39.70 -22.84
N ALA A 359 27.31 40.25 -21.78
CA ALA A 359 28.68 39.98 -21.37
C ALA A 359 28.85 38.64 -20.66
N ARG A 360 27.75 38.00 -20.21
CA ARG A 360 27.80 36.63 -19.70
C ARG A 360 28.27 35.71 -20.82
N PRO A 361 29.23 34.81 -20.54
CA PRO A 361 29.67 33.83 -21.52
C PRO A 361 28.45 33.06 -22.04
N THR A 362 28.33 32.92 -23.36
CA THR A 362 27.22 32.17 -23.95
C THR A 362 27.23 30.72 -23.46
N GLN A 363 26.07 30.07 -23.43
CA GLN A 363 25.97 28.66 -23.01
C GLN A 363 26.99 27.77 -23.73
N SER A 364 27.26 28.02 -25.02
CA SER A 364 28.30 27.34 -25.77
C SER A 364 29.72 27.56 -25.21
N GLN A 365 30.06 28.78 -24.80
CA GLN A 365 31.38 29.09 -24.21
C GLN A 365 31.51 28.47 -22.81
N LEU A 366 30.43 28.41 -22.04
CA LEU A 366 30.39 27.70 -20.76
C LEU A 366 30.45 26.19 -20.95
N GLU A 367 29.81 25.63 -21.97
CA GLU A 367 29.87 24.22 -22.34
C GLU A 367 31.26 23.83 -22.84
N ASP A 368 31.92 24.70 -23.61
CA ASP A 368 33.30 24.52 -24.06
C ASP A 368 34.28 24.57 -22.88
N LEU A 369 34.12 25.54 -21.96
CA LEU A 369 34.92 25.59 -20.73
C LEU A 369 34.63 24.40 -19.80
N ARG A 370 33.36 24.00 -19.65
CA ARG A 370 32.94 22.83 -18.86
C ARG A 370 33.45 21.54 -19.49
N SER A 371 33.50 21.44 -20.82
CA SER A 371 34.04 20.26 -21.50
C SER A 371 35.56 20.20 -21.39
N GLN A 372 36.26 21.32 -21.55
CA GLN A 372 37.70 21.42 -21.29
C GLN A 372 38.03 21.10 -19.83
N LEU A 373 37.23 21.60 -18.89
CA LEU A 373 37.33 21.25 -17.46
C LEU A 373 37.00 19.79 -17.21
N ARG A 374 35.95 19.22 -17.83
CA ARG A 374 35.57 17.81 -17.68
C ARG A 374 36.62 16.88 -18.27
N VAL A 375 37.27 17.27 -19.35
CA VAL A 375 38.41 16.54 -19.95
C VAL A 375 39.64 16.64 -19.04
N LEU A 376 39.97 17.82 -18.53
CA LEU A 376 41.06 18.01 -17.58
C LEU A 376 40.81 17.30 -16.24
N GLN A 377 39.55 17.28 -15.80
CA GLN A 377 39.11 16.65 -14.57
C GLN A 377 39.06 15.13 -14.75
N ALA A 378 38.61 14.60 -15.89
CA ALA A 378 38.65 13.17 -16.19
C ALA A 378 40.08 12.63 -16.40
N ILE A 379 40.98 13.43 -16.96
CA ILE A 379 42.40 13.06 -17.15
C ILE A 379 43.19 13.20 -15.82
N GLY A 380 42.85 14.17 -14.97
CA GLY A 380 43.55 14.45 -13.70
C GLY A 380 42.99 13.74 -12.47
N TYR A 381 41.70 13.43 -12.44
CA TYR A 381 40.98 12.84 -11.32
C TYR A 381 39.89 11.92 -11.86
N ASN A 382 40.14 10.61 -11.84
CA ASN A 382 39.20 9.58 -12.26
C ASN A 382 37.92 9.62 -11.39
N SER A 383 37.01 10.55 -11.69
CA SER A 383 35.78 10.86 -10.97
C SER A 383 34.66 10.97 -11.99
N LEU A 384 33.86 9.92 -12.07
CA LEU A 384 32.55 9.94 -12.69
C LEU A 384 31.58 10.53 -11.68
N GLU A 385 30.90 11.60 -12.08
CA GLU A 385 29.47 11.92 -11.85
C GLU A 385 29.28 13.34 -12.44
N VAL A 386 28.53 13.53 -13.52
CA VAL A 386 27.06 13.52 -13.63
C VAL A 386 26.44 14.38 -12.55
N GLU A 387 26.04 15.61 -12.90
CA GLU A 387 24.93 16.28 -12.23
C GLU A 387 24.14 17.12 -13.24
N ASP A 388 22.82 17.06 -13.04
CA ASP A 388 21.73 17.74 -13.74
C ASP A 388 21.74 19.25 -13.48
N ASP A 389 21.19 20.03 -14.42
CA ASP A 389 20.76 21.41 -14.18
C ASP A 389 19.22 21.48 -14.23
N ALA A 390 18.64 21.96 -13.12
CA ALA A 390 17.26 22.43 -13.05
C ALA A 390 17.16 23.85 -13.64
N ASP A 391 16.04 24.17 -14.27
CA ASP A 391 15.65 25.56 -14.51
C ASP A 391 14.39 25.92 -13.69
N THR A 392 14.45 27.12 -13.11
CA THR A 392 13.37 27.81 -12.42
C THR A 392 13.16 29.16 -13.08
N GLY A 393 11.91 29.50 -13.39
CA GLY A 393 11.45 30.87 -13.57
C GLY A 393 9.98 30.96 -13.16
N GLY A 394 9.53 31.93 -12.38
CA GLY A 394 10.17 33.09 -11.78
C GLY A 394 9.20 33.75 -10.79
N ARG A 395 9.67 34.75 -10.05
CA ARG A 395 8.80 35.60 -9.24
C ARG A 395 9.05 37.08 -9.55
N ARG A 396 7.97 37.80 -9.82
CA ARG A 396 7.90 39.27 -9.81
C ARG A 396 8.22 39.81 -8.41
N GLY A 397 9.09 40.82 -8.38
CA GLY A 397 8.90 42.08 -7.65
C GLY A 397 9.05 42.05 -6.13
N ALA A 398 10.13 42.66 -5.65
CA ALA A 398 10.10 43.45 -4.42
C ALA A 398 10.83 44.78 -4.70
N GLY A 399 10.14 45.89 -4.50
CA GLY A 399 10.78 47.14 -4.15
C GLY A 399 10.81 47.24 -2.62
N ALA A 400 11.92 47.71 -2.07
CA ALA A 400 11.95 48.78 -1.06
C ALA A 400 13.35 48.93 -0.47
N GLY A 401 13.83 50.18 -0.44
CA GLY A 401 14.42 50.72 0.78
C GLY A 401 15.92 50.56 0.97
N SER A 402 16.65 51.45 0.31
CA SER A 402 17.63 52.38 0.87
C SER A 402 18.55 51.97 2.03
N ALA A 403 19.83 52.15 1.74
CA ALA A 403 20.94 52.39 2.65
C ALA A 403 20.70 53.55 3.63
N ASP A 404 21.32 53.49 4.81
CA ASP A 404 22.58 54.21 5.14
C ASP A 404 22.80 54.26 6.67
N GLY A 405 24.06 54.35 7.12
CA GLY A 405 24.36 54.85 8.48
C GLY A 405 25.47 54.16 9.28
N SER A 406 26.72 54.37 8.88
CA SER A 406 27.86 54.76 9.75
C SER A 406 28.14 54.02 11.08
N GLY A 407 29.28 53.31 11.10
CA GLY A 407 30.35 53.56 12.07
C GLY A 407 30.56 52.55 13.21
N GLY A 408 31.77 51.97 13.28
CA GLY A 408 32.37 51.52 14.55
C GLY A 408 32.81 50.06 14.64
N GLN A 409 34.06 49.80 14.22
CA GLN A 409 35.09 49.05 14.96
C GLN A 409 34.90 47.56 15.36
N ALA A 410 35.90 46.75 14.96
CA ALA A 410 36.25 45.40 15.43
C ALA A 410 35.23 44.29 15.11
N GLY A 411 35.57 43.08 14.65
CA GLY A 411 36.78 42.28 14.78
C GLY A 411 36.34 40.87 15.19
N ALA A 412 36.68 39.87 14.36
CA ALA A 412 36.49 38.41 14.55
C ALA A 412 35.09 37.81 14.29
N GLY A 413 34.97 36.93 13.28
CA GLY A 413 33.81 36.04 13.14
C GLY A 413 33.60 35.28 11.82
N ALA A 414 34.28 35.61 10.73
CA ALA A 414 33.92 35.10 9.39
C ALA A 414 34.66 33.82 8.90
N GLY A 415 35.47 33.17 9.74
CA GLY A 415 36.25 31.98 9.34
C GLY A 415 35.57 30.62 9.61
N ALA A 416 34.51 30.57 10.40
CA ALA A 416 33.88 29.31 10.81
C ALA A 416 32.79 28.83 9.84
N ALA A 417 32.11 29.75 9.13
CA ALA A 417 31.01 29.40 8.22
C ALA A 417 31.51 28.57 7.01
N GLY A 418 32.62 28.97 6.39
CA GLY A 418 33.21 28.21 5.27
C GLY A 418 33.81 26.86 5.69
N SER A 419 34.29 26.72 6.93
CA SER A 419 34.79 25.44 7.46
C SER A 419 33.66 24.48 7.84
N LEU A 420 32.56 25.00 8.36
CA LEU A 420 31.37 24.21 8.67
C LEU A 420 30.67 23.77 7.39
N GLU A 421 30.56 24.68 6.41
CA GLU A 421 30.02 24.40 5.08
C GLU A 421 30.86 23.36 4.33
N ALA A 422 32.21 23.46 4.38
CA ALA A 422 33.10 22.45 3.82
C ALA A 422 32.98 21.07 4.51
N MET A 423 32.81 21.05 5.84
CA MET A 423 32.62 19.80 6.59
C MET A 423 31.24 19.18 6.33
N LEU A 424 30.21 20.01 6.20
CA LEU A 424 28.85 19.58 5.85
C LEU A 424 28.79 19.05 4.42
N LEU A 425 29.47 19.70 3.47
CA LEU A 425 29.62 19.19 2.09
C LEU A 425 30.39 17.87 2.05
N SER A 426 31.48 17.75 2.82
CA SER A 426 32.21 16.48 2.94
C SER A 426 31.35 15.37 3.53
N LYS A 427 30.52 15.68 4.52
CA LYS A 427 29.63 14.72 5.16
C LYS A 427 28.44 14.37 4.28
N ASN A 428 27.92 15.33 3.52
CA ASN A 428 26.87 15.11 2.54
C ASN A 428 27.37 14.18 1.42
N ARG A 429 28.54 14.46 0.85
CA ARG A 429 29.19 13.56 -0.13
C ARG A 429 29.49 12.17 0.43
N HIS A 430 29.90 12.06 1.69
CA HIS A 430 30.13 10.76 2.32
C HIS A 430 28.81 9.99 2.50
N LEU A 431 27.74 10.66 2.91
CA LEU A 431 26.41 10.06 3.03
C LEU A 431 25.83 9.70 1.65
N GLU A 432 26.03 10.51 0.63
CA GLU A 432 25.67 10.20 -0.76
C GLU A 432 26.42 8.96 -1.26
N HIS A 433 27.73 8.85 -0.98
CA HIS A 433 28.51 7.67 -1.28
C HIS A 433 28.05 6.42 -0.50
N GLU A 434 27.72 6.57 0.78
CA GLU A 434 27.15 5.46 1.57
C GLU A 434 25.79 5.03 1.02
N VAL A 435 24.94 5.97 0.60
CA VAL A 435 23.63 5.68 -0.02
C VAL A 435 23.79 4.98 -1.37
N THR A 436 24.70 5.43 -2.24
CA THR A 436 24.95 4.75 -3.53
C THR A 436 25.55 3.36 -3.32
N MET A 437 26.49 3.21 -2.37
CA MET A 437 27.03 1.90 -1.99
C MET A 437 25.97 0.96 -1.39
N MET A 438 25.05 1.48 -0.57
CA MET A 438 23.94 0.68 -0.04
C MET A 438 22.94 0.32 -1.14
N LYS A 439 22.66 1.21 -2.11
CA LYS A 439 21.81 0.90 -3.28
C LYS A 439 22.45 -0.20 -4.14
N LEU A 440 23.76 -0.15 -4.38
CA LEU A 440 24.52 -1.19 -5.08
C LEU A 440 24.45 -2.53 -4.33
N LYS A 441 24.72 -2.54 -3.02
CA LYS A 441 24.59 -3.74 -2.18
C LYS A 441 23.18 -4.33 -2.21
N VAL A 442 22.13 -3.51 -2.27
CA VAL A 442 20.75 -4.00 -2.40
C VAL A 442 20.52 -4.66 -3.76
N VAL A 443 21.10 -4.14 -4.83
CA VAL A 443 21.04 -4.77 -6.16
C VAL A 443 21.83 -6.08 -6.17
N ASP A 444 23.04 -6.09 -5.61
CA ASP A 444 23.89 -7.29 -5.52
C ASP A 444 23.21 -8.40 -4.71
N VAL A 445 22.69 -8.08 -3.51
CA VAL A 445 21.96 -9.05 -2.67
C VAL A 445 20.68 -9.54 -3.34
N ARG A 446 20.00 -8.71 -4.15
CA ARG A 446 18.85 -9.16 -4.94
C ARG A 446 19.25 -10.11 -6.05
N GLN A 447 20.34 -9.81 -6.76
CA GLN A 447 20.86 -10.70 -7.81
C GLN A 447 21.35 -12.04 -7.21
N GLU A 448 22.00 -12.01 -6.05
CA GLU A 448 22.37 -13.21 -5.30
C GLU A 448 21.14 -14.01 -4.85
N ALA A 449 20.09 -13.33 -4.38
CA ALA A 449 18.84 -13.99 -3.99
C ALA A 449 18.12 -14.63 -5.20
N ASP A 450 18.07 -13.94 -6.33
CA ASP A 450 17.48 -14.47 -7.58
C ASP A 450 18.29 -15.65 -8.12
N ALA A 451 19.63 -15.58 -8.06
CA ALA A 451 20.51 -16.69 -8.43
C ALA A 451 20.35 -17.90 -7.48
N ALA A 452 20.23 -17.67 -6.18
CA ALA A 452 19.97 -18.72 -5.20
C ALA A 452 18.60 -19.38 -5.39
N LEU A 453 17.57 -18.61 -5.75
CA LEU A 453 16.24 -19.13 -6.10
C LEU A 453 16.28 -19.97 -7.38
N ALA A 454 17.00 -19.54 -8.40
CA ALA A 454 17.19 -20.31 -9.62
C ALA A 454 17.93 -21.63 -9.35
N HIS A 455 18.99 -21.59 -8.54
CA HIS A 455 19.74 -22.77 -8.14
C HIS A 455 18.89 -23.73 -7.30
N ALA A 456 18.06 -23.22 -6.38
CA ALA A 456 17.14 -24.05 -5.60
C ALA A 456 16.11 -24.76 -6.50
N ALA A 457 15.56 -24.07 -7.50
CA ALA A 457 14.64 -24.67 -8.46
C ALA A 457 15.32 -25.77 -9.31
N GLU A 458 16.58 -25.56 -9.69
CA GLU A 458 17.37 -26.56 -10.42
C GLU A 458 17.68 -27.79 -9.55
N LEU A 459 18.05 -27.61 -8.28
CA LEU A 459 18.25 -28.70 -7.34
C LEU A 459 16.95 -29.47 -7.04
N GLU A 460 15.81 -28.78 -6.94
CA GLU A 460 14.50 -29.43 -6.81
C GLU A 460 14.14 -30.28 -8.03
N ALA A 461 14.46 -29.81 -9.24
CA ALA A 461 14.28 -30.58 -10.47
C ALA A 461 15.20 -31.82 -10.51
N GLN A 462 16.48 -31.65 -10.14
CA GLN A 462 17.43 -32.76 -10.05
C GLN A 462 17.01 -33.78 -8.98
N LEU A 463 16.50 -33.33 -7.82
CA LEU A 463 15.98 -34.20 -6.77
C LEU A 463 14.78 -35.00 -7.28
N ALA A 464 13.84 -34.37 -7.98
CA ALA A 464 12.69 -35.06 -8.57
C ALA A 464 13.12 -36.13 -9.59
N GLU A 465 14.13 -35.83 -10.41
CA GLU A 465 14.71 -36.78 -11.37
C GLU A 465 15.39 -37.96 -10.63
N GLN A 466 16.22 -37.69 -9.62
CA GLN A 466 16.90 -38.73 -8.84
C GLN A 466 15.92 -39.62 -8.06
N VAL A 467 14.86 -39.04 -7.48
CA VAL A 467 13.79 -39.81 -6.81
C VAL A 467 13.06 -40.70 -7.80
N SER A 468 12.79 -40.21 -9.02
CA SER A 468 12.17 -41.03 -10.07
C SER A 468 13.08 -42.19 -10.50
N LEU A 469 14.40 -41.96 -10.61
CA LEU A 469 15.38 -42.97 -10.96
C LEU A 469 15.53 -44.02 -9.85
N VAL A 470 15.57 -43.61 -8.58
CA VAL A 470 15.58 -44.53 -7.44
C VAL A 470 14.33 -45.39 -7.44
N LYS A 471 13.16 -44.81 -7.70
CA LYS A 471 11.91 -45.56 -7.79
C LYS A 471 11.93 -46.58 -8.93
N GLN A 472 12.46 -46.21 -10.10
CA GLN A 472 12.64 -47.14 -11.22
C GLN A 472 13.61 -48.27 -10.86
N LEU A 473 14.75 -47.96 -10.23
CA LEU A 473 15.71 -48.97 -9.79
C LEU A 473 15.15 -49.88 -8.69
N GLU A 474 14.31 -49.37 -7.80
CA GLU A 474 13.60 -50.19 -6.80
C GLU A 474 12.56 -51.10 -7.46
N GLU A 475 11.82 -50.62 -8.46
CA GLU A 475 10.92 -51.43 -9.29
C GLU A 475 11.68 -52.51 -10.07
N ASP A 476 12.84 -52.18 -10.67
CA ASP A 476 13.69 -53.12 -11.40
C ASP A 476 14.34 -54.16 -10.49
N LEU A 477 14.78 -53.78 -9.28
CA LEU A 477 15.30 -54.71 -8.27
C LEU A 477 14.21 -55.63 -7.72
N LEU A 478 12.98 -55.14 -7.58
CA LEU A 478 11.82 -55.95 -7.22
C LEU A 478 11.41 -56.89 -8.37
N ALA A 479 11.49 -56.44 -9.62
CA ALA A 479 11.27 -57.27 -10.81
C ALA A 479 12.34 -58.37 -10.96
N SER A 480 13.61 -58.04 -10.71
CA SER A 480 14.73 -58.99 -10.71
C SER A 480 14.58 -60.04 -9.60
N ARG A 481 14.29 -59.63 -8.35
CA ARG A 481 14.03 -60.55 -7.23
C ARG A 481 12.80 -61.44 -7.44
N THR A 482 11.77 -60.94 -8.11
CA THR A 482 10.57 -61.74 -8.44
C THR A 482 10.82 -62.69 -9.62
N SER A 483 11.77 -62.38 -10.51
CA SER A 483 12.23 -63.29 -11.57
C SER A 483 13.13 -64.42 -11.03
N GLU A 484 13.96 -64.17 -10.02
CA GLU A 484 14.76 -65.21 -9.34
C GLU A 484 13.89 -66.20 -8.55
N GLY A 485 12.72 -65.76 -8.06
CA GLY A 485 11.78 -66.60 -7.30
C GLY A 485 10.82 -67.45 -8.15
N ARG A 486 10.81 -67.30 -9.49
CA ARG A 486 9.78 -67.90 -10.35
C ARG A 486 10.35 -68.58 -11.59
N GLY A 487 11.23 -69.56 -11.34
CA GLY A 487 11.30 -70.81 -12.11
C GLY A 487 12.21 -70.80 -13.34
N GLY A 488 13.10 -71.79 -13.41
CA GLY A 488 13.77 -72.16 -14.65
C GLY A 488 12.77 -72.39 -15.78
N GLY A 489 13.12 -71.92 -16.97
CA GLY A 489 12.45 -72.26 -18.22
C GLY A 489 11.92 -71.08 -19.04
N MET A 490 12.73 -70.71 -20.04
CA MET A 490 12.32 -70.25 -21.37
C MET A 490 11.84 -68.79 -21.57
N GLY A 491 12.77 -67.95 -22.04
CA GLY A 491 12.66 -67.21 -23.30
C GLY A 491 11.81 -65.93 -23.37
N GLY A 492 12.46 -64.79 -23.64
CA GLY A 492 11.75 -63.61 -24.18
C GLY A 492 12.45 -62.26 -24.04
N SER A 493 13.45 -62.01 -24.89
CA SER A 493 13.87 -60.71 -25.45
C SER A 493 13.29 -59.41 -24.85
N ALA A 494 14.14 -58.59 -24.23
CA ALA A 494 13.97 -57.13 -24.18
C ALA A 494 15.32 -56.41 -24.18
N SER A 495 15.44 -55.44 -25.08
CA SER A 495 16.63 -54.73 -25.52
C SER A 495 17.22 -53.81 -24.46
N THR A 496 18.54 -53.89 -24.23
CA THR A 496 19.30 -52.92 -23.43
C THR A 496 19.93 -51.84 -24.32
N PRO A 497 19.81 -50.55 -23.99
CA PRO A 497 20.73 -49.54 -24.49
C PRO A 497 21.94 -49.42 -23.55
N ASN A 498 23.08 -49.30 -24.20
CA ASN A 498 24.44 -49.21 -23.72
C ASN A 498 24.70 -48.02 -22.78
N VAL A 499 25.30 -48.24 -21.60
CA VAL A 499 25.98 -47.20 -20.82
C VAL A 499 27.38 -47.69 -20.46
N SER A 500 28.34 -47.30 -21.32
CA SER A 500 29.77 -47.38 -21.05
C SER A 500 30.22 -46.18 -20.23
N GLY A 501 30.94 -46.40 -19.13
CA GLY A 501 31.73 -45.35 -18.50
C GLY A 501 32.15 -45.61 -17.06
N LEU A 502 33.45 -45.90 -16.89
CA LEU A 502 34.27 -45.78 -15.67
C LEU A 502 34.21 -46.89 -14.59
N VAL A 503 35.23 -47.78 -14.59
CA VAL A 503 36.27 -47.97 -13.53
C VAL A 503 36.93 -49.38 -13.65
N PRO A 504 38.24 -49.55 -13.34
CA PRO A 504 39.06 -50.63 -13.83
C PRO A 504 39.04 -51.90 -12.95
N THR A 505 39.48 -52.96 -13.62
CA THR A 505 39.65 -54.36 -13.23
C THR A 505 40.31 -54.58 -11.86
N ALA A 506 39.67 -55.41 -11.03
CA ALA A 506 40.36 -56.28 -10.07
C ALA A 506 39.70 -57.67 -10.15
N SER A 507 40.54 -58.66 -10.39
CA SER A 507 40.29 -60.06 -10.73
C SER A 507 39.83 -60.93 -9.56
N GLY A 508 38.91 -61.88 -9.83
CA GLY A 508 38.71 -63.08 -9.01
C GLY A 508 37.30 -63.70 -9.06
N ASP A 509 37.22 -64.85 -9.74
CA ASP A 509 36.23 -65.94 -9.62
C ASP A 509 34.87 -65.91 -10.35
N VAL A 510 34.57 -67.09 -10.90
CA VAL A 510 33.53 -67.40 -11.91
C VAL A 510 32.30 -68.00 -11.20
N ASP A 511 31.39 -67.13 -10.75
CA ASP A 511 29.93 -67.36 -10.55
C ASP A 511 29.18 -66.07 -10.09
N ASP A 512 29.88 -64.93 -10.02
CA ASP A 512 29.42 -63.74 -9.27
C ASP A 512 28.97 -62.57 -10.18
N GLY A 513 28.49 -62.85 -11.40
CA GLY A 513 28.08 -61.81 -12.35
C GLY A 513 26.87 -60.99 -11.89
N ASP A 514 25.80 -61.69 -11.47
CA ASP A 514 24.56 -61.07 -10.99
C ASP A 514 24.72 -60.50 -9.58
N ALA A 515 25.46 -61.18 -8.69
CA ALA A 515 25.74 -60.69 -7.34
C ALA A 515 26.74 -59.51 -7.30
N SER A 516 27.65 -59.41 -8.27
CA SER A 516 28.49 -58.22 -8.51
C SER A 516 27.65 -57.06 -9.05
N MET A 517 26.74 -57.31 -10.00
CA MET A 517 25.84 -56.27 -10.53
C MET A 517 24.88 -55.72 -9.46
N VAL A 518 24.30 -56.59 -8.64
CA VAL A 518 23.45 -56.19 -7.50
C VAL A 518 24.25 -55.40 -6.46
N ARG A 519 25.51 -55.76 -6.19
CA ARG A 519 26.40 -54.98 -5.30
C ARG A 519 26.73 -53.60 -5.86
N VAL A 520 26.97 -53.48 -7.17
CA VAL A 520 27.20 -52.19 -7.84
C VAL A 520 25.96 -51.33 -7.82
N LEU A 521 24.77 -51.89 -8.06
CA LEU A 521 23.49 -51.18 -7.98
C LEU A 521 23.17 -50.74 -6.55
N CYS A 522 23.47 -51.56 -5.54
CA CYS A 522 23.35 -51.17 -4.14
C CYS A 522 24.29 -50.02 -3.78
N ALA A 523 25.55 -50.08 -4.22
CA ALA A 523 26.52 -49.00 -3.98
C ALA A 523 26.15 -47.70 -4.70
N GLN A 524 25.58 -47.78 -5.91
CA GLN A 524 25.05 -46.63 -6.63
C GLN A 524 23.83 -46.04 -5.92
N ARG A 525 22.86 -46.87 -5.52
CA ARG A 525 21.71 -46.47 -4.71
C ARG A 525 22.14 -45.77 -3.42
N ASP A 526 23.11 -46.32 -2.71
CA ASP A 526 23.58 -45.75 -1.44
C ASP A 526 24.30 -44.41 -1.67
N ARG A 527 25.02 -44.23 -2.78
CA ARG A 527 25.57 -42.93 -3.20
C ARG A 527 24.51 -41.93 -3.63
N PHE A 528 23.41 -42.37 -4.23
CA PHE A 528 22.29 -41.50 -4.57
C PHE A 528 21.50 -41.10 -3.33
N ARG A 529 21.29 -42.01 -2.38
CA ARG A 529 20.69 -41.69 -1.08
C ARG A 529 21.52 -40.71 -0.27
N ALA A 530 22.86 -40.85 -0.27
CA ALA A 530 23.74 -39.88 0.36
C ALA A 530 23.62 -38.49 -0.29
N ARG A 531 23.63 -38.41 -1.63
CA ARG A 531 23.42 -37.13 -2.34
C ARG A 531 22.04 -36.52 -2.11
N VAL A 532 20.99 -37.34 -2.02
CA VAL A 532 19.64 -36.86 -1.68
C VAL A 532 19.61 -36.26 -0.28
N HIS A 533 20.25 -36.93 0.70
CA HIS A 533 20.36 -36.41 2.05
C HIS A 533 21.13 -35.08 2.10
N ASP A 534 22.27 -34.99 1.41
CA ASP A 534 23.06 -33.75 1.35
C ASP A 534 22.26 -32.60 0.69
N LEU A 535 21.51 -32.89 -0.38
CA LEU A 535 20.64 -31.91 -1.04
C LEU A 535 19.46 -31.49 -0.15
N GLU A 536 18.87 -32.41 0.62
CA GLU A 536 17.81 -32.11 1.60
C GLU A 536 18.32 -31.20 2.72
N GLU A 537 19.55 -31.41 3.20
CA GLU A 537 20.21 -30.53 4.16
C GLU A 537 20.47 -29.13 3.59
N GLU A 538 20.99 -29.03 2.36
CA GLU A 538 21.23 -27.75 1.68
C GLU A 538 19.93 -26.98 1.43
N LEU A 539 18.86 -27.68 1.03
CA LEU A 539 17.53 -27.11 0.83
C LEU A 539 16.94 -26.64 2.17
N GLY A 540 17.14 -27.41 3.24
CA GLY A 540 16.81 -27.00 4.60
C GLY A 540 17.53 -25.72 5.02
N ARG A 541 18.84 -25.62 4.74
CA ARG A 541 19.65 -24.41 5.02
C ARG A 541 19.15 -23.19 4.23
N LEU A 542 18.92 -23.34 2.93
CA LEU A 542 18.42 -22.25 2.07
C LEU A 542 17.03 -21.79 2.50
N LYS A 543 16.14 -22.70 2.90
CA LYS A 543 14.82 -22.35 3.46
C LYS A 543 14.95 -21.57 4.76
N ALA A 544 15.90 -21.92 5.63
CA ALA A 544 16.16 -21.18 6.86
C ALA A 544 16.70 -19.77 6.58
N GLU A 545 17.60 -19.61 5.62
CA GLU A 545 18.12 -18.30 5.17
C GLU A 545 17.02 -17.43 4.54
N LEU A 546 16.13 -18.04 3.75
CA LEU A 546 14.98 -17.35 3.16
C LEU A 546 13.96 -16.92 4.24
N ALA A 547 13.77 -17.72 5.28
CA ALA A 547 12.94 -17.32 6.43
C ALA A 547 13.57 -16.17 7.22
N ALA A 548 14.89 -16.22 7.45
CA ALA A 548 15.64 -15.17 8.14
C ALA A 548 15.62 -13.84 7.38
N THR A 549 15.86 -13.87 6.07
CA THR A 549 15.81 -12.67 5.21
C THR A 549 14.40 -12.09 5.11
N LYS A 550 13.36 -12.92 5.03
CA LYS A 550 11.96 -12.46 5.12
C LYS A 550 11.65 -11.80 6.46
N SER A 551 12.13 -12.37 7.58
CA SER A 551 11.97 -11.77 8.91
C SER A 551 12.69 -10.43 9.02
N ALA A 552 13.92 -10.34 8.52
CA ALA A 552 14.68 -9.09 8.47
C ALA A 552 13.99 -8.02 7.60
N ALA A 553 13.43 -8.41 6.45
CA ALA A 553 12.66 -7.51 5.60
C ALA A 553 11.35 -7.04 6.26
N ALA A 554 10.70 -7.89 7.06
CA ALA A 554 9.51 -7.52 7.84
C ALA A 554 9.88 -6.55 8.98
N ALA A 555 10.99 -6.80 9.69
CA ALA A 555 11.52 -5.91 10.71
C ALA A 555 11.87 -4.53 10.13
N ALA A 556 12.61 -4.49 9.01
CA ALA A 556 12.93 -3.24 8.32
C ALA A 556 11.69 -2.47 7.86
N LYS A 557 10.63 -3.17 7.40
CA LYS A 557 9.34 -2.53 7.09
C LYS A 557 8.67 -1.93 8.32
N ALA A 558 8.67 -2.63 9.45
CA ALA A 558 8.11 -2.13 10.71
C ALA A 558 8.89 -0.91 11.22
N ASP A 559 10.22 -0.95 11.16
CA ASP A 559 11.09 0.17 11.52
C ASP A 559 10.86 1.39 10.62
N ASN A 560 10.68 1.18 9.31
CA ASN A 560 10.34 2.24 8.36
C ASN A 560 8.97 2.89 8.66
N ILE A 561 7.98 2.10 9.08
CA ILE A 561 6.66 2.63 9.50
C ILE A 561 6.80 3.42 10.80
N ALA A 562 7.55 2.92 11.79
CA ALA A 562 7.81 3.61 13.06
C ALA A 562 8.63 4.90 12.86
N LEU A 563 9.52 4.93 11.87
CA LEU A 563 10.24 6.15 11.46
C LEU A 563 9.27 7.20 10.92
N VAL A 564 8.31 6.81 10.08
CA VAL A 564 7.26 7.74 9.57
C VAL A 564 6.38 8.27 10.70
N GLU A 565 6.01 7.42 11.67
CA GLU A 565 5.29 7.83 12.88
C GLU A 565 6.07 8.89 13.66
N ARG A 566 7.36 8.63 13.93
CA ARG A 566 8.25 9.59 14.61
C ARG A 566 8.42 10.88 13.80
N LEU A 567 8.56 10.79 12.48
CA LEU A 567 8.70 11.94 11.60
C LEU A 567 7.46 12.83 11.69
N ARG A 568 6.25 12.25 11.62
CA ARG A 568 4.99 12.99 11.82
C ARG A 568 4.82 13.52 13.23
N TYR A 569 5.22 12.78 14.26
CA TYR A 569 5.14 13.23 15.65
C TYR A 569 6.07 14.42 15.92
N VAL A 570 7.27 14.41 15.36
CA VAL A 570 8.20 15.54 15.39
C VAL A 570 7.61 16.71 14.59
N HIS A 571 7.05 16.45 13.40
CA HIS A 571 6.39 17.45 12.56
C HIS A 571 5.16 18.06 13.24
N SER A 572 4.43 17.31 14.07
CA SER A 572 3.23 17.78 14.80
C SER A 572 3.58 18.56 16.06
N ARG A 573 4.72 18.26 16.73
CA ARG A 573 5.26 19.08 17.82
C ARG A 573 5.82 20.40 17.32
N THR A 574 6.33 20.46 16.11
CA THR A 574 6.64 21.71 15.40
C THR A 574 5.36 22.27 14.78
N GLY A 575 4.44 22.80 15.59
CA GLY A 575 3.27 23.55 15.11
C GLY A 575 3.67 24.80 14.29
N PRO A 576 2.74 25.38 13.51
CA PRO A 576 3.00 26.22 12.33
C PRO A 576 3.56 27.64 12.59
N GLY A 577 4.17 27.90 13.75
CA GLY A 577 4.63 29.24 14.16
C GLY A 577 6.08 29.35 14.63
N GLY A 578 6.86 28.26 14.65
CA GLY A 578 8.24 28.27 15.15
C GLY A 578 9.25 28.21 14.01
N GLY A 579 9.80 29.37 13.62
CA GLY A 579 10.85 29.49 12.62
C GLY A 579 12.11 28.66 12.96
N GLY A 580 12.59 27.94 11.95
CA GLY A 580 13.81 27.13 11.96
C GLY A 580 14.00 26.45 10.60
N GLY A 581 13.81 27.22 9.53
CA GLY A 581 13.85 26.75 8.14
C GLY A 581 15.27 26.42 7.68
N GLY A 582 15.75 25.23 8.03
CA GLY A 582 16.85 24.55 7.35
C GLY A 582 16.30 23.73 6.18
N GLY A 583 15.69 24.41 5.20
CA GLY A 583 15.12 23.79 4.01
C GLY A 583 16.20 23.40 3.00
N GLY A 584 17.03 22.41 3.34
CA GLY A 584 17.88 21.72 2.39
C GLY A 584 17.05 20.76 1.53
N LYS A 585 16.51 21.27 0.43
CA LYS A 585 16.01 20.49 -0.71
C LYS A 585 17.12 20.44 -1.76
N SER A 586 17.37 19.39 -2.53
CA SER A 586 16.93 17.99 -2.57
C SER A 586 17.51 17.40 -3.85
N GLY A 587 18.19 16.25 -3.78
CA GLY A 587 18.47 15.39 -4.95
C GLY A 587 17.70 14.06 -4.91
N ASP A 588 17.54 13.42 -3.75
CA ASP A 588 16.89 12.10 -3.63
C ASP A 588 15.49 12.15 -2.98
N VAL A 589 14.81 13.31 -3.06
CA VAL A 589 13.48 13.48 -2.46
C VAL A 589 12.40 12.74 -3.24
N GLU A 590 12.60 12.28 -4.46
CA GLU A 590 11.56 11.49 -5.15
C GLU A 590 11.51 10.04 -4.65
N ALA A 591 12.66 9.37 -4.50
CA ALA A 591 12.71 8.04 -3.89
C ALA A 591 12.38 8.09 -2.39
N GLY A 592 12.87 9.12 -1.69
CA GLY A 592 12.53 9.41 -0.29
C GLY A 592 11.06 9.73 -0.10
N ALA A 593 10.46 10.59 -0.94
CA ALA A 593 9.04 10.95 -0.84
C ALA A 593 8.13 9.85 -1.37
N GLU A 594 8.56 8.99 -2.30
CA GLU A 594 7.81 7.79 -2.66
C GLU A 594 7.85 6.77 -1.53
N ALA A 595 9.01 6.54 -0.90
CA ALA A 595 9.12 5.68 0.27
C ALA A 595 8.29 6.23 1.43
N GLU A 596 8.36 7.53 1.69
CA GLU A 596 7.56 8.23 2.69
C GLU A 596 6.06 8.20 2.35
N ARG A 597 5.66 8.30 1.08
CA ARG A 597 4.26 8.10 0.65
C ARG A 597 3.83 6.65 0.73
N ARG A 598 4.69 5.67 0.43
CA ARG A 598 4.37 4.23 0.52
C ARG A 598 4.21 3.82 1.98
N TYR A 599 5.22 4.08 2.82
CA TYR A 599 5.18 3.78 4.24
C TYR A 599 4.20 4.69 4.99
N GLY A 600 4.02 5.93 4.56
CA GLY A 600 2.98 6.84 5.06
C GLY A 600 1.57 6.37 4.75
N ARG A 601 1.31 5.83 3.55
CA ARG A 601 0.02 5.17 3.25
C ARG A 601 -0.19 3.91 4.09
N MET A 602 0.85 3.09 4.28
CA MET A 602 0.77 1.91 5.14
C MET A 602 0.52 2.28 6.61
N TYR A 603 1.14 3.36 7.08
CA TYR A 603 0.88 3.95 8.39
C TYR A 603 -0.55 4.49 8.50
N ASP A 604 -1.02 5.27 7.52
CA ASP A 604 -2.39 5.81 7.49
C ASP A 604 -3.44 4.70 7.42
N GLU A 605 -3.15 3.59 6.74
CA GLU A 605 -4.01 2.40 6.75
C GLU A 605 -4.00 1.67 8.11
N ALA A 606 -2.85 1.60 8.77
CA ALA A 606 -2.71 0.95 10.07
C ALA A 606 -3.31 1.78 11.22
N VAL A 607 -3.28 3.11 11.10
CA VAL A 607 -3.75 4.06 12.13
C VAL A 607 -5.22 4.47 11.90
N ASN A 608 -5.89 3.97 10.85
CA ASN A 608 -7.29 4.33 10.57
C ASN A 608 -8.29 3.49 11.41
N PRO A 609 -8.88 4.02 12.50
CA PRO A 609 -9.80 3.28 13.36
C PRO A 609 -11.10 2.87 12.65
N PHE A 610 -11.47 3.56 11.57
CA PHE A 610 -12.67 3.23 10.79
C PHE A 610 -12.47 2.03 9.87
N LYS A 611 -11.23 1.68 9.52
CA LYS A 611 -10.94 0.49 8.73
C LYS A 611 -11.10 -0.76 9.60
N GLU A 612 -10.51 -0.75 10.79
CA GLU A 612 -10.64 -1.81 11.77
C GLU A 612 -12.09 -2.00 12.22
N PHE A 613 -12.83 -0.90 12.43
CA PHE A 613 -14.27 -0.94 12.69
C PHE A 613 -15.08 -1.49 11.51
N LYS A 614 -14.76 -1.09 10.27
CA LYS A 614 -15.42 -1.63 9.06
C LYS A 614 -15.12 -3.10 8.85
N ASP A 615 -13.92 -3.55 9.17
CA ASP A 615 -13.51 -4.94 9.03
C ASP A 615 -14.16 -5.81 10.11
N GLN A 616 -14.21 -5.34 11.36
CA GLN A 616 -14.99 -5.98 12.43
C GLN A 616 -16.50 -5.98 12.14
N GLN A 617 -17.06 -4.91 11.56
CA GLN A 617 -18.46 -4.91 11.13
C GLN A 617 -18.72 -5.90 10.00
N LYS A 618 -17.84 -5.98 9.00
CA LYS A 618 -17.93 -6.98 7.93
C LYS A 618 -17.82 -8.39 8.50
N GLU A 619 -16.98 -8.62 9.49
CA GLU A 619 -16.81 -9.92 10.14
C GLU A 619 -18.02 -10.30 11.00
N ARG A 620 -18.62 -9.33 11.73
CA ARG A 620 -19.90 -9.51 12.43
C ARG A 620 -21.05 -9.79 11.47
N GLN A 621 -21.10 -9.09 10.33
CA GLN A 621 -22.10 -9.37 9.29
C GLN A 621 -21.89 -10.74 8.64
N LYS A 622 -20.64 -11.14 8.37
CA LYS A 622 -20.31 -12.48 7.87
C LYS A 622 -20.68 -13.57 8.86
N THR A 623 -20.45 -13.36 10.16
CA THR A 623 -20.77 -14.36 11.18
C THR A 623 -22.29 -14.45 11.42
N ALA A 624 -23.01 -13.33 11.30
CA ALA A 624 -24.48 -13.25 11.40
C ALA A 624 -25.25 -13.78 10.19
N MET A 625 -24.61 -14.02 9.04
CA MET A 625 -25.26 -14.59 7.85
C MET A 625 -25.54 -16.09 8.00
N GLY A 626 -26.71 -16.50 7.51
CA GLY A 626 -27.11 -17.91 7.45
C GLY A 626 -26.20 -18.73 6.53
N PHE A 627 -26.27 -20.06 6.62
CA PHE A 627 -25.41 -20.97 5.87
C PHE A 627 -25.49 -20.78 4.34
N VAL A 628 -26.69 -20.53 3.82
CA VAL A 628 -26.94 -20.29 2.38
C VAL A 628 -26.34 -18.95 1.94
N ASP A 629 -26.49 -17.89 2.75
CA ASP A 629 -25.91 -16.58 2.48
C ASP A 629 -24.39 -16.59 2.55
N LYS A 630 -23.79 -17.41 3.43
CA LYS A 630 -22.34 -17.65 3.47
C LYS A 630 -21.83 -18.34 2.21
N ALA A 631 -22.56 -19.33 1.70
CA ALA A 631 -22.20 -20.01 0.45
C ALA A 631 -22.28 -19.06 -0.76
N MET A 632 -23.32 -18.23 -0.83
CA MET A 632 -23.48 -17.18 -1.84
C MET A 632 -22.40 -16.08 -1.70
N TYR A 633 -22.05 -15.70 -0.48
CA TYR A 633 -20.97 -14.76 -0.21
C TYR A 633 -19.59 -15.31 -0.63
N MET A 634 -19.32 -16.60 -0.35
CA MET A 634 -18.11 -17.27 -0.81
C MET A 634 -18.05 -17.36 -2.34
N LEU A 635 -19.17 -17.71 -2.98
CA LEU A 635 -19.27 -17.81 -4.43
C LEU A 635 -19.09 -16.44 -5.10
N SER A 636 -19.71 -15.39 -4.55
CA SER A 636 -19.55 -14.02 -5.04
C SER A 636 -18.12 -13.51 -4.83
N GLN A 637 -17.49 -13.80 -3.69
CA GLN A 637 -16.11 -13.39 -3.43
C GLN A 637 -15.12 -14.13 -4.34
N LEU A 638 -15.38 -15.39 -4.69
CA LEU A 638 -14.58 -16.14 -5.66
C LEU A 638 -14.69 -15.54 -7.07
N VAL A 639 -15.89 -15.11 -7.46
CA VAL A 639 -16.12 -14.44 -8.75
C VAL A 639 -15.51 -13.04 -8.77
N TYR A 640 -15.59 -12.25 -7.70
CA TYR A 640 -15.06 -10.88 -7.65
C TYR A 640 -13.54 -10.81 -7.36
N GLY A 641 -12.99 -11.78 -6.65
CA GLY A 641 -11.58 -11.77 -6.20
C GLY A 641 -10.56 -12.12 -7.29
N ASN A 642 -10.98 -12.80 -8.36
CA ASN A 642 -10.09 -13.22 -9.44
C ASN A 642 -10.50 -12.56 -10.78
N SER A 643 -9.56 -11.94 -11.49
CA SER A 643 -9.81 -11.33 -12.81
C SER A 643 -10.26 -12.37 -13.85
N ALA A 644 -9.70 -13.59 -13.77
CA ALA A 644 -10.09 -14.70 -14.65
C ALA A 644 -11.52 -15.19 -14.37
N ALA A 645 -11.94 -15.23 -13.10
CA ALA A 645 -13.31 -15.62 -12.72
C ALA A 645 -14.35 -14.59 -13.16
N ARG A 646 -14.01 -13.29 -13.11
CA ARG A 646 -14.85 -12.21 -13.67
C ARG A 646 -15.03 -12.34 -15.18
N MET A 647 -13.93 -12.60 -15.91
CA MET A 647 -13.99 -12.82 -17.35
C MET A 647 -14.84 -14.04 -17.70
N PHE A 648 -14.65 -15.16 -16.98
CA PHE A 648 -15.45 -16.38 -17.17
C PHE A 648 -16.94 -16.15 -16.90
N ALA A 649 -17.30 -15.48 -15.81
CA ALA A 649 -18.69 -15.16 -15.49
C ALA A 649 -19.33 -14.23 -16.53
N PHE A 650 -18.58 -13.25 -17.04
CA PHE A 650 -19.04 -12.38 -18.12
C PHE A 650 -19.27 -13.15 -19.42
N VAL A 651 -18.33 -14.00 -19.83
CA VAL A 651 -18.46 -14.86 -21.02
C VAL A 651 -19.64 -15.82 -20.87
N TYR A 652 -19.82 -16.41 -19.68
CA TYR A 652 -20.94 -17.29 -19.37
C TYR A 652 -22.29 -16.56 -19.48
N LEU A 653 -22.40 -15.36 -18.90
CA LEU A 653 -23.60 -14.52 -19.01
C LEU A 653 -23.86 -14.09 -20.46
N ALA A 654 -22.83 -13.70 -21.20
CA ALA A 654 -22.94 -13.33 -22.61
C ALA A 654 -23.37 -14.52 -23.48
N ALA A 655 -22.83 -15.71 -23.22
CA ALA A 655 -23.22 -16.95 -23.90
C ALA A 655 -24.67 -17.33 -23.60
N MET A 656 -25.10 -17.21 -22.33
CA MET A 656 -26.50 -17.42 -21.95
C MET A 656 -27.44 -16.42 -22.63
N HIS A 657 -27.07 -15.14 -22.68
CA HIS A 657 -27.87 -14.13 -23.39
C HIS A 657 -27.91 -14.39 -24.89
N ALA A 658 -26.79 -14.80 -25.50
CA ALA A 658 -26.74 -15.18 -26.90
C ALA A 658 -27.62 -16.42 -27.18
N LEU A 659 -27.66 -17.39 -26.27
CA LEU A 659 -28.51 -18.58 -26.38
C LEU A 659 -30.00 -18.20 -26.28
N VAL A 660 -30.37 -17.38 -25.29
CA VAL A 660 -31.73 -16.87 -25.16
C VAL A 660 -32.13 -16.06 -26.40
N PHE A 661 -31.27 -15.17 -26.88
CA PHE A 661 -31.53 -14.37 -28.07
C PHE A 661 -31.64 -15.23 -29.34
N ALA A 662 -30.79 -16.25 -29.50
CA ALA A 662 -30.88 -17.20 -30.60
C ALA A 662 -32.16 -18.04 -30.52
N SER A 663 -32.60 -18.43 -29.32
CA SER A 663 -33.85 -19.16 -29.12
C SER A 663 -35.07 -18.30 -29.48
N LEU A 664 -35.05 -17.02 -29.09
CA LEU A 664 -36.10 -16.06 -29.44
C LEU A 664 -36.09 -15.75 -30.94
N LEU A 665 -34.93 -15.52 -31.55
CA LEU A 665 -34.79 -15.33 -33.00
C LEU A 665 -35.31 -16.54 -33.77
N ARG A 666 -34.98 -17.76 -33.34
CA ARG A 666 -35.47 -18.98 -33.98
C ARG A 666 -36.97 -19.12 -33.86
N MET A 667 -37.54 -18.80 -32.69
CA MET A 667 -38.97 -18.83 -32.46
C MET A 667 -39.69 -17.76 -33.30
N THR A 668 -39.20 -16.52 -33.32
CA THR A 668 -39.76 -15.42 -34.12
C THR A 668 -39.64 -15.70 -35.62
N HIS A 669 -38.51 -16.24 -36.09
CA HIS A 669 -38.35 -16.61 -37.50
C HIS A 669 -39.29 -17.74 -37.89
N HIS A 670 -39.49 -18.74 -37.03
CA HIS A 670 -40.44 -19.82 -37.29
C HIS A 670 -41.88 -19.30 -37.31
N SER A 671 -42.27 -18.45 -36.36
CA SER A 671 -43.58 -17.80 -36.35
C SER A 671 -43.80 -16.88 -37.56
N SER A 672 -42.76 -16.16 -38.00
CA SER A 672 -42.83 -15.31 -39.19
C SER A 672 -42.98 -16.14 -40.47
N HIS A 673 -42.27 -17.26 -40.59
CA HIS A 673 -42.39 -18.15 -41.76
C HIS A 673 -43.80 -18.74 -41.87
N GLN A 674 -44.37 -19.20 -40.75
CA GLN A 674 -45.75 -19.70 -40.71
C GLN A 674 -46.77 -18.62 -41.10
N LEU A 675 -46.55 -17.37 -40.66
CA LEU A 675 -47.37 -16.24 -41.10
C LEU A 675 -47.22 -15.98 -42.61
N TYR A 676 -46.00 -16.00 -43.14
CA TYR A 676 -45.75 -15.82 -44.58
C TYR A 676 -46.40 -16.92 -45.41
N GLU A 677 -46.25 -18.19 -45.04
CA GLU A 677 -46.90 -19.32 -45.71
C GLU A 677 -48.42 -19.17 -45.68
N HIS A 678 -49.01 -18.89 -44.52
CA HIS A 678 -50.46 -18.67 -44.42
C HIS A 678 -50.94 -17.46 -45.25
N THR A 679 -50.14 -16.39 -45.33
CA THR A 679 -50.50 -15.22 -46.14
C THR A 679 -50.39 -15.53 -47.63
N GLN A 680 -49.41 -16.35 -48.01
CA GLN A 680 -49.21 -16.78 -49.39
C GLN A 680 -50.30 -17.77 -49.82
N ASP A 681 -50.68 -18.71 -48.97
CA ASP A 681 -51.82 -19.61 -49.20
C ASP A 681 -53.12 -18.80 -49.41
N ILE A 682 -53.36 -17.75 -48.60
CA ILE A 682 -54.52 -16.85 -48.80
C ILE A 682 -54.44 -16.10 -50.14
N LEU A 683 -53.25 -15.68 -50.56
CA LEU A 683 -53.06 -14.96 -51.82
C LEU A 683 -53.23 -15.89 -53.01
N ASP A 684 -52.75 -17.13 -52.92
CA ASP A 684 -52.90 -18.16 -53.95
C ASP A 684 -54.37 -18.58 -54.05
N ASP A 685 -55.08 -18.78 -52.94
CA ASP A 685 -56.53 -19.06 -52.92
C ASP A 685 -57.35 -17.87 -53.49
N ARG A 686 -56.89 -16.63 -53.25
CA ARG A 686 -57.44 -15.43 -53.92
C ARG A 686 -57.13 -15.39 -55.41
N HIS A 687 -55.95 -15.82 -55.83
CA HIS A 687 -55.57 -15.86 -57.23
C HIS A 687 -56.35 -16.95 -57.97
N ASP A 688 -56.59 -18.11 -57.35
CA ASP A 688 -57.39 -19.19 -57.89
C ASP A 688 -58.87 -18.81 -57.96
N THR A 689 -59.42 -18.12 -56.95
CA THR A 689 -60.79 -17.59 -57.01
C THR A 689 -60.96 -16.49 -58.05
N THR A 690 -59.99 -15.59 -58.22
CA THR A 690 -60.05 -14.58 -59.28
C THR A 690 -59.82 -15.18 -60.67
N ALA A 691 -58.96 -16.18 -60.83
CA ALA A 691 -58.83 -16.95 -62.06
C ALA A 691 -60.11 -17.74 -62.39
N ALA A 692 -60.78 -18.30 -61.39
CA ALA A 692 -62.09 -18.95 -61.56
C ALA A 692 -63.17 -17.94 -61.97
N MET A 693 -63.18 -16.73 -61.40
CA MET A 693 -64.08 -15.65 -61.84
C MET A 693 -63.80 -15.19 -63.26
N HIS A 694 -62.54 -15.08 -63.68
CA HIS A 694 -62.20 -14.74 -65.07
C HIS A 694 -62.53 -15.87 -66.05
N HIS A 695 -62.41 -17.14 -65.63
CA HIS A 695 -62.91 -18.27 -66.42
C HIS A 695 -64.45 -18.36 -66.45
N GLU A 696 -65.15 -17.91 -65.40
CA GLU A 696 -66.60 -17.73 -65.43
C GLU A 696 -67.03 -16.57 -66.32
N GLU A 697 -66.30 -15.45 -66.36
CA GLU A 697 -66.61 -14.33 -67.29
C GLU A 697 -66.39 -14.72 -68.76
N ASP A 698 -65.34 -15.50 -69.08
CA ASP A 698 -65.09 -16.02 -70.43
C ASP A 698 -66.06 -17.15 -70.83
N MET A 699 -66.62 -17.91 -69.87
CA MET A 699 -67.68 -18.90 -70.11
C MET A 699 -69.10 -18.30 -70.11
N ALA A 700 -69.35 -17.22 -69.37
CA ALA A 700 -70.64 -16.53 -69.30
C ALA A 700 -70.88 -15.58 -70.50
N GLY A 701 -69.83 -15.20 -71.24
CA GLY A 701 -69.95 -14.50 -72.53
C GLY A 701 -70.33 -15.42 -73.71
N ALA A 702 -70.20 -16.74 -73.57
CA ALA A 702 -70.30 -17.67 -74.69
C ALA A 702 -71.53 -18.59 -74.70
N LEU A 703 -72.31 -18.69 -73.62
CA LEU A 703 -73.49 -19.58 -73.58
C LEU A 703 -74.68 -18.96 -72.84
N THR A 704 -75.32 -18.02 -73.55
CA THR A 704 -76.79 -17.83 -73.66
C THR A 704 -77.60 -17.60 -72.39
N GLY A 705 -78.39 -16.52 -72.41
CA GLY A 705 -79.49 -16.34 -71.49
C GLY A 705 -80.38 -17.57 -71.42
N ASN A 706 -80.76 -17.97 -70.21
CA ASN A 706 -82.14 -17.95 -69.74
C ASN A 706 -82.20 -18.40 -68.28
N ALA A 707 -83.22 -17.90 -67.58
CA ALA A 707 -83.70 -18.32 -66.25
C ALA A 707 -82.84 -17.90 -65.04
N LEU A 708 -83.24 -16.87 -64.27
CA LEU A 708 -84.32 -16.86 -63.26
C LEU A 708 -84.16 -17.89 -62.14
N GLN A 709 -84.26 -17.36 -60.93
CA GLN A 709 -84.62 -18.00 -59.66
C GLN A 709 -83.48 -18.63 -58.82
N SER A 710 -83.15 -17.87 -57.78
CA SER A 710 -83.53 -18.19 -56.39
C SER A 710 -82.40 -18.53 -55.41
N LYS A 711 -82.38 -17.69 -54.36
CA LYS A 711 -82.21 -18.00 -52.93
C LYS A 711 -80.82 -18.48 -52.44
N LEU A 712 -80.16 -17.50 -51.81
CA LEU A 712 -79.52 -17.53 -50.47
C LEU A 712 -79.92 -18.70 -49.56
N PRO A 713 -79.00 -19.14 -48.70
CA PRO A 713 -78.86 -18.53 -47.37
C PRO A 713 -77.72 -17.52 -47.22
#